data_AF-A0A7U9RUC8-F1
#
_entry.id   AF-A0A7U9RUC8-F1
#
_cell.length_a   1.000
_cell.length_b   1.000
_cell.length_c   1.000
_cell.angle_alpha   90.00
_cell.angle_beta   90.00
_cell.angle_gamma   90.00
#
_symmetry.space_group_name_H-M   'P 1'
#
loop_
_entity.id
_entity.type
_entity.pdbx_description
1 polymer ?
#
loop_
_entity_poly.entity_id
_entity_poly.type
_entity_poly.pdbx_seq_one_letter_code
_entity_poly.pdbx_strand_id
1 'polypeptide(L)'
;MIFSLKKKSNAMIYKLAKRNLKVDKGRNILLIVIIALASCLIVSVSVFFFFTQIKSLKAAVGIYQAAFSELDSDTASAIQKDERLKVGLSYLLGVLNYDGRSVIVRTMDENLLQLGKYPNINGRLPNKYNEIAVTQSFLDQANLLLEIGDNITLDLGNGDQQFVICGILPVQDSNYSIYVSNELIEKNISNPLYSAYINVVYTERWSKAAIQNEISNIAKEYKLDQEQITFSTNFFSLIQQRSSQYMMVILVVSSIVAAVCALVIYSLFYVSVTQKTNEYGKLRTIGASKKQISRMVLREGNYIAYIGIPIGIILGEVIGYILVPAGGEVKTAIVVAIIAAIYMYICVMLAVIKPAKTASKVTPIEALRYITNDSKDDKYSKKLHRTLSSGRLALLNCGRNKKKFLLTVCSLGVSGILLMGSSAYFNSIDPREMARQNFPYGEISVELGAFGPQAYQSSQYIELQENNLLSSEIVDNIKNLVGVNSLKEYKGTVLNVNIPTGYIEPLVITAMTEDDQKLLEKYLITGTTDIQELSENDGIIITNTPQWKDIFGWEVAVGDTVSINLSNESVYTAKIMGIIDSNMPYNGYSSLFTAPDILSDIVSIDNLNYQVVIDVDDNMTEIVMEEVEKIFSNTGNVYITNLNTWIEEYEKALENYRIPVFIFIMFIGVFGFINLLNTLITNVFVRKHEFAILQAVGLGNRQLSYILLIEGLLYTVGAIILAIIIGSLVGYAICKVFNSMSVFGDIKYQFPIWEMLTYSVTMLVIQVIFSFSTIKQLKKQTIVERLQSR
;
A
#
# COMPACT_ATOMS: atom_id res chain seq x y z
N MET A 1 -23.54 53.20 -33.75
CA MET A 1 -22.90 53.11 -32.41
C MET A 1 -22.94 51.72 -31.75
N ILE A 2 -23.75 50.77 -32.21
CA ILE A 2 -23.95 49.44 -31.57
C ILE A 2 -22.83 48.42 -31.89
N PHE A 3 -22.07 48.61 -32.96
CA PHE A 3 -21.04 47.65 -33.42
C PHE A 3 -19.64 47.81 -32.77
N SER A 4 -19.31 48.97 -32.17
CA SER A 4 -17.99 49.16 -31.51
C SER A 4 -17.89 48.52 -30.12
N LEU A 5 -19.01 48.01 -29.57
CA LEU A 5 -19.07 47.34 -28.29
C LEU A 5 -18.55 45.90 -28.32
N LYS A 6 -18.41 45.24 -29.47
CA LYS A 6 -17.96 43.82 -29.51
C LYS A 6 -16.50 43.63 -29.08
N LYS A 7 -15.58 44.53 -29.49
CA LYS A 7 -14.15 44.49 -29.10
C LYS A 7 -13.93 45.06 -27.68
N LYS A 8 -14.69 46.09 -27.28
CA LYS A 8 -14.70 46.65 -25.89
C LYS A 8 -15.42 45.75 -24.86
N SER A 9 -16.31 44.85 -25.30
CA SER A 9 -17.13 43.96 -24.45
C SER A 9 -16.27 43.02 -23.60
N ASN A 10 -15.25 42.38 -24.17
CA ASN A 10 -14.40 41.47 -23.40
C ASN A 10 -13.58 42.21 -22.34
N ALA A 11 -13.03 43.40 -22.62
CA ALA A 11 -12.30 44.18 -21.61
C ALA A 11 -13.23 44.65 -20.47
N MET A 12 -14.46 45.04 -20.80
CA MET A 12 -15.46 45.46 -19.80
C MET A 12 -15.91 44.30 -18.91
N ILE A 13 -16.18 43.12 -19.48
CA ILE A 13 -16.53 41.91 -18.70
C ILE A 13 -15.39 41.52 -17.77
N TYR A 14 -14.13 41.66 -18.21
CA TYR A 14 -12.95 41.40 -17.39
C TYR A 14 -12.89 42.35 -16.19
N LYS A 15 -13.06 43.66 -16.43
CA LYS A 15 -13.08 44.67 -15.36
C LYS A 15 -14.23 44.43 -14.37
N LEU A 16 -15.41 44.06 -14.87
CA LEU A 16 -16.58 43.75 -14.03
C LEU A 16 -16.34 42.51 -13.17
N ALA A 17 -15.86 41.40 -13.75
CA ALA A 17 -15.51 40.20 -12.99
C ALA A 17 -14.47 40.50 -11.90
N LYS A 18 -13.40 41.24 -12.24
CA LYS A 18 -12.37 41.64 -11.26
C LYS A 18 -12.92 42.53 -10.14
N ARG A 19 -13.89 43.40 -10.44
CA ARG A 19 -14.52 44.27 -9.45
C ARG A 19 -15.46 43.49 -8.53
N ASN A 20 -16.24 42.55 -9.08
CA ASN A 20 -17.06 41.61 -8.29
C ASN A 20 -16.21 40.80 -7.31
N LEU A 21 -15.03 40.36 -7.75
CA LEU A 21 -14.12 39.62 -6.87
C LEU A 21 -13.66 40.44 -5.65
N LYS A 22 -13.53 41.77 -5.80
CA LYS A 22 -13.15 42.68 -4.71
C LYS A 22 -14.30 43.01 -3.75
N VAL A 23 -15.54 42.84 -4.18
CA VAL A 23 -16.71 43.06 -3.32
C VAL A 23 -16.90 41.86 -2.40
N ASP A 24 -16.78 40.64 -2.92
CA ASP A 24 -17.00 39.39 -2.15
C ASP A 24 -15.70 38.77 -1.61
N LYS A 25 -14.80 39.56 -1.00
CA LYS A 25 -13.45 39.08 -0.63
C LYS A 25 -13.46 37.81 0.22
N GLY A 26 -14.29 37.74 1.26
CA GLY A 26 -14.33 36.58 2.17
C GLY A 26 -14.68 35.28 1.45
N ARG A 27 -15.72 35.31 0.60
CA ARG A 27 -16.12 34.17 -0.24
C ARG A 27 -15.00 33.74 -1.19
N ASN A 28 -14.37 34.71 -1.87
CA ASN A 28 -13.36 34.40 -2.88
C ASN A 28 -12.08 33.85 -2.26
N ILE A 29 -11.71 34.29 -1.05
CA ILE A 29 -10.62 33.69 -0.27
C ILE A 29 -10.94 32.23 0.05
N LEU A 30 -12.15 31.94 0.53
CA LEU A 30 -12.57 30.56 0.81
C LEU A 30 -12.51 29.68 -0.44
N LEU A 31 -12.96 30.19 -1.60
CA LEU A 31 -12.86 29.49 -2.88
C LEU A 31 -11.42 29.22 -3.31
N ILE A 32 -10.51 30.20 -3.13
CA ILE A 32 -9.09 30.04 -3.42
C ILE A 32 -8.51 28.94 -2.53
N VAL A 33 -8.81 28.96 -1.22
CA VAL A 33 -8.34 27.94 -0.27
C VAL A 33 -8.87 26.55 -0.63
N ILE A 34 -10.15 26.42 -1.00
CA ILE A 34 -10.75 25.14 -1.42
C ILE A 34 -10.03 24.59 -2.67
N ILE A 35 -9.78 25.43 -3.67
CA ILE A 35 -9.06 25.00 -4.89
C ILE A 35 -7.60 24.67 -4.57
N ALA A 36 -6.95 25.44 -3.70
CA ALA A 36 -5.58 25.20 -3.27
C ALA A 36 -5.47 23.86 -2.51
N LEU A 37 -6.35 23.58 -1.55
CA LEU A 37 -6.35 22.30 -0.83
C LEU A 37 -6.65 21.12 -1.75
N ALA A 38 -7.59 21.27 -2.69
CA ALA A 38 -7.88 20.25 -3.68
C ALA A 38 -6.65 19.92 -4.55
N SER A 39 -6.01 20.97 -5.08
CA SER A 39 -4.81 20.81 -5.91
C SER A 39 -3.63 20.26 -5.09
N CYS A 40 -3.49 20.69 -3.83
CA CYS A 40 -2.50 20.17 -2.89
C CYS A 40 -2.68 18.68 -2.65
N LEU A 41 -3.92 18.23 -2.40
CA LEU A 41 -4.22 16.83 -2.17
C LEU A 41 -3.88 15.97 -3.40
N ILE A 42 -4.35 16.35 -4.58
CA ILE A 42 -4.07 15.60 -5.82
C ILE A 42 -2.56 15.53 -6.11
N VAL A 43 -1.85 16.65 -5.96
CA VAL A 43 -0.40 16.69 -6.20
C VAL A 43 0.34 15.86 -5.15
N SER A 44 0.02 16.01 -3.86
CA SER A 44 0.68 15.23 -2.79
C SER A 44 0.50 13.73 -2.96
N VAL A 45 -0.72 13.26 -3.31
CA VAL A 45 -0.98 11.85 -3.63
C VAL A 45 -0.16 11.40 -4.83
N SER A 46 -0.20 12.16 -5.93
CA SER A 46 0.52 11.81 -7.15
C SER A 46 2.03 11.75 -6.93
N VAL A 47 2.60 12.77 -6.28
CA VAL A 47 4.02 12.84 -5.93
C VAL A 47 4.41 11.72 -5.00
N PHE A 48 3.61 11.39 -3.98
CA PHE A 48 3.87 10.26 -3.09
C PHE A 48 4.07 8.96 -3.87
N PHE A 49 3.14 8.61 -4.76
CA PHE A 49 3.26 7.38 -5.53
C PHE A 49 4.42 7.40 -6.53
N PHE A 50 4.62 8.50 -7.27
CA PHE A 50 5.73 8.60 -8.23
C PHE A 50 7.09 8.62 -7.53
N PHE A 51 7.22 9.30 -6.39
CA PHE A 51 8.47 9.33 -5.61
C PHE A 51 8.74 7.98 -4.96
N THR A 52 7.72 7.27 -4.46
CA THR A 52 7.89 5.88 -3.99
C THR A 52 8.41 4.99 -5.11
N GLN A 53 7.82 5.08 -6.32
CA GLN A 53 8.31 4.35 -7.48
C GLN A 53 9.76 4.71 -7.83
N ILE A 54 10.12 5.99 -7.84
CA ILE A 54 11.50 6.44 -8.11
C ILE A 54 12.47 5.97 -7.02
N LYS A 55 12.07 6.02 -5.74
CA LYS A 55 12.85 5.50 -4.62
C LYS A 55 13.17 4.02 -4.84
N SER A 56 12.16 3.22 -5.19
CA SER A 56 12.32 1.79 -5.46
C SER A 56 13.20 1.52 -6.67
N LEU A 57 13.07 2.32 -7.75
CA LEU A 57 13.95 2.21 -8.91
C LEU A 57 15.39 2.57 -8.59
N LYS A 58 15.63 3.66 -7.84
CA LYS A 58 16.98 4.03 -7.38
C LYS A 58 17.58 2.93 -6.50
N ALA A 59 16.77 2.28 -5.66
CA ALA A 59 17.21 1.16 -4.85
C ALA A 59 17.59 -0.06 -5.72
N ALA A 60 16.83 -0.35 -6.79
CA ALA A 60 17.11 -1.46 -7.70
C ALA A 60 18.40 -1.28 -8.54
N VAL A 61 18.85 -0.04 -8.77
CA VAL A 61 20.01 0.23 -9.63
C VAL A 61 21.28 -0.41 -9.05
N GLY A 62 21.88 -1.29 -9.84
CA GLY A 62 23.12 -1.98 -9.51
C GLY A 62 22.95 -3.09 -8.48
N ILE A 63 21.73 -3.58 -8.23
CA ILE A 63 21.52 -4.83 -7.49
C ILE A 63 21.64 -6.02 -8.46
N TYR A 64 22.19 -7.15 -8.02
CA TYR A 64 22.19 -8.37 -8.85
C TYR A 64 20.75 -8.79 -9.23
N GLN A 65 20.59 -9.23 -10.47
CA GLN A 65 19.32 -9.56 -11.11
C GLN A 65 19.08 -11.05 -11.15
N ALA A 66 20.15 -11.84 -11.22
CA ALA A 66 20.13 -13.28 -11.10
C ALA A 66 21.47 -13.77 -10.50
N ALA A 67 21.49 -15.03 -10.09
CA ALA A 67 22.70 -15.76 -9.76
C ALA A 67 22.80 -16.97 -10.69
N PHE A 68 23.99 -17.23 -11.19
CA PHE A 68 24.37 -18.47 -11.86
C PHE A 68 25.17 -19.32 -10.89
N SER A 69 24.70 -20.51 -10.57
CA SER A 69 25.30 -21.40 -9.57
C SER A 69 26.06 -22.55 -10.23
N GLU A 70 26.90 -23.23 -9.45
CA GLU A 70 27.63 -24.43 -9.88
C GLU A 70 28.59 -24.20 -11.06
N LEU A 71 29.27 -23.05 -11.08
CA LEU A 71 30.17 -22.68 -12.17
C LEU A 71 31.59 -23.17 -11.90
N ASP A 72 32.17 -23.93 -12.83
CA ASP A 72 33.60 -24.19 -12.80
C ASP A 72 34.42 -22.89 -12.92
N SER A 73 35.70 -22.95 -12.54
CA SER A 73 36.57 -21.77 -12.48
C SER A 73 36.78 -21.08 -13.83
N ASP A 74 36.79 -21.83 -14.95
CA ASP A 74 36.98 -21.29 -16.29
C ASP A 74 35.71 -20.56 -16.76
N THR A 75 34.54 -21.17 -16.53
CA THR A 75 33.22 -20.59 -16.85
C THR A 75 32.94 -19.36 -16.00
N ALA A 76 33.21 -19.41 -14.69
CA ALA A 76 33.07 -18.26 -13.79
C ALA A 76 33.97 -17.08 -14.24
N SER A 77 35.21 -17.38 -14.62
CA SER A 77 36.16 -16.38 -15.14
C SER A 77 35.75 -15.80 -16.50
N ALA A 78 35.13 -16.62 -17.36
CA ALA A 78 34.62 -16.16 -18.66
C ALA A 78 33.42 -15.22 -18.48
N ILE A 79 32.46 -15.59 -17.64
CA ILE A 79 31.28 -14.78 -17.30
C ILE A 79 31.71 -13.46 -16.64
N GLN A 80 32.70 -13.49 -15.74
CA GLN A 80 33.21 -12.27 -15.08
C GLN A 80 33.84 -11.26 -16.06
N LYS A 81 34.33 -11.73 -17.22
CA LYS A 81 34.91 -10.88 -18.28
C LYS A 81 33.89 -10.41 -19.33
N ASP A 82 32.64 -10.85 -19.25
CA ASP A 82 31.59 -10.46 -20.20
C ASP A 82 31.21 -9.00 -20.00
N GLU A 83 31.49 -8.14 -21.00
CA GLU A 83 31.22 -6.69 -20.91
C GLU A 83 29.73 -6.34 -20.79
N ARG A 84 28.82 -7.28 -21.12
CA ARG A 84 27.38 -7.11 -20.95
C ARG A 84 26.97 -7.20 -19.48
N LEU A 85 27.81 -7.78 -18.63
CA LEU A 85 27.51 -8.12 -17.25
C LEU A 85 28.41 -7.36 -16.27
N LYS A 86 27.84 -7.00 -15.13
CA LYS A 86 28.60 -6.85 -13.89
C LYS A 86 28.42 -8.10 -13.07
N VAL A 87 29.53 -8.70 -12.66
CA VAL A 87 29.53 -10.02 -12.03
C VAL A 87 30.30 -9.95 -10.72
N GLY A 88 29.64 -10.39 -9.66
CA GLY A 88 30.28 -10.68 -8.37
C GLY A 88 30.36 -12.18 -8.17
N LEU A 89 31.52 -12.69 -7.81
CA LEU A 89 31.73 -14.11 -7.53
C LEU A 89 31.67 -14.39 -6.03
N SER A 90 31.10 -15.53 -5.69
CA SER A 90 31.08 -16.09 -4.35
C SER A 90 31.32 -17.59 -4.44
N TYR A 91 32.04 -18.13 -3.49
CA TYR A 91 32.12 -19.57 -3.24
C TYR A 91 31.56 -19.84 -1.86
N LEU A 92 30.57 -20.72 -1.75
CA LEU A 92 30.07 -21.18 -0.44
C LEU A 92 30.98 -22.31 0.04
N LEU A 93 31.77 -22.05 1.07
CA LEU A 93 32.62 -23.08 1.69
C LEU A 93 31.78 -24.03 2.54
N GLY A 94 30.76 -23.49 3.20
CA GLY A 94 29.84 -24.26 4.03
C GLY A 94 29.28 -23.42 5.17
N VAL A 95 28.71 -24.09 6.16
CA VAL A 95 28.20 -23.46 7.37
C VAL A 95 29.04 -23.96 8.55
N LEU A 96 29.69 -23.02 9.24
CA LEU A 96 30.43 -23.27 10.46
C LEU A 96 29.47 -23.17 11.65
N ASN A 97 29.59 -24.10 12.59
CA ASN A 97 28.98 -23.92 13.89
C ASN A 97 29.96 -23.25 14.86
N TYR A 98 29.62 -22.06 15.34
CA TYR A 98 30.44 -21.32 16.30
C TYR A 98 29.60 -20.94 17.51
N ASP A 99 29.96 -21.49 18.69
CA ASP A 99 29.26 -21.27 19.97
C ASP A 99 27.75 -21.51 19.87
N GLY A 100 27.39 -22.59 19.16
CA GLY A 100 26.02 -22.96 18.96
C GLY A 100 25.22 -22.03 18.04
N ARG A 101 25.85 -21.57 16.96
CA ARG A 101 25.21 -20.76 15.93
C ARG A 101 25.76 -21.12 14.57
N SER A 102 24.87 -21.18 13.58
CA SER A 102 25.28 -21.34 12.18
C SER A 102 25.81 -20.03 11.61
N VAL A 103 27.05 -20.10 11.16
CA VAL A 103 27.77 -18.99 10.55
C VAL A 103 28.15 -19.40 9.15
N ILE A 104 27.65 -18.68 8.16
CA ILE A 104 27.90 -19.03 6.76
C ILE A 104 29.32 -18.62 6.40
N VAL A 105 30.12 -19.57 5.94
CA VAL A 105 31.48 -19.32 5.50
C VAL A 105 31.50 -19.30 3.99
N ARG A 106 31.88 -18.15 3.41
CA ARG A 106 31.90 -17.98 1.96
C ARG A 106 32.99 -17.02 1.51
N THR A 107 33.32 -17.00 0.23
CA THR A 107 34.09 -15.90 -0.35
C THR A 107 33.15 -14.79 -0.81
N MET A 108 33.66 -13.57 -0.90
CA MET A 108 32.94 -12.45 -1.49
C MET A 108 33.96 -11.51 -2.12
N ASP A 109 33.74 -11.16 -3.38
CA ASP A 109 34.54 -10.15 -4.07
C ASP A 109 33.94 -8.74 -3.92
N GLU A 110 34.71 -7.71 -4.31
CA GLU A 110 34.28 -6.31 -4.24
C GLU A 110 33.06 -6.03 -5.13
N ASN A 111 32.92 -6.75 -6.25
CA ASN A 111 31.79 -6.58 -7.15
C ASN A 111 30.50 -7.08 -6.50
N LEU A 112 30.52 -8.24 -5.83
CA LEU A 112 29.39 -8.78 -5.09
C LEU A 112 29.04 -7.90 -3.90
N LEU A 113 30.04 -7.36 -3.19
CA LEU A 113 29.80 -6.38 -2.13
C LEU A 113 28.95 -5.19 -2.65
N GLN A 114 29.26 -4.69 -3.85
CA GLN A 114 28.52 -3.60 -4.49
C GLN A 114 27.14 -4.05 -5.03
N LEU A 115 27.08 -5.22 -5.69
CA LEU A 115 25.86 -5.78 -6.28
C LEU A 115 24.84 -6.22 -5.23
N GLY A 116 25.30 -6.66 -4.07
CA GLY A 116 24.47 -6.95 -2.90
C GLY A 116 24.04 -5.71 -2.12
N LYS A 117 24.56 -4.52 -2.47
CA LYS A 117 24.35 -3.26 -1.74
C LYS A 117 24.71 -3.36 -0.25
N TYR A 118 25.74 -4.15 0.06
CA TYR A 118 26.23 -4.24 1.43
C TYR A 118 26.78 -2.89 1.90
N PRO A 119 26.69 -2.58 3.20
CA PRO A 119 27.36 -1.41 3.78
C PRO A 119 28.86 -1.42 3.49
N ASN A 120 29.50 -0.25 3.55
CA ASN A 120 30.95 -0.19 3.44
C ASN A 120 31.59 -1.00 4.57
N ILE A 121 32.45 -1.95 4.20
CA ILE A 121 33.22 -2.75 5.14
C ILE A 121 34.21 -1.85 5.89
N ASN A 122 34.30 -2.00 7.21
CA ASN A 122 35.38 -1.41 7.99
C ASN A 122 36.63 -2.28 7.78
N GLY A 123 37.72 -1.74 7.24
CA GLY A 123 38.89 -2.52 6.84
C GLY A 123 38.80 -2.94 5.38
N ARG A 124 38.98 -4.24 5.09
CA ARG A 124 38.95 -4.79 3.72
C ARG A 124 38.51 -6.25 3.68
N LEU A 125 38.18 -6.71 2.48
CA LEU A 125 37.96 -8.15 2.22
C LEU A 125 39.28 -8.94 2.32
N PRO A 126 39.21 -10.22 2.70
CA PRO A 126 40.37 -11.08 2.88
C PRO A 126 41.02 -11.45 1.55
N ASN A 127 42.34 -11.26 1.46
CA ASN A 127 43.11 -11.58 0.25
C ASN A 127 44.09 -12.73 0.46
N LYS A 128 44.52 -12.97 1.71
CA LYS A 128 45.48 -14.03 2.04
C LYS A 128 44.80 -15.22 2.70
N TYR A 129 45.45 -16.38 2.62
CA TYR A 129 44.99 -17.64 3.23
C TYR A 129 44.51 -17.51 4.70
N ASN A 130 45.22 -16.76 5.54
CA ASN A 130 44.93 -16.63 6.98
C ASN A 130 44.20 -15.34 7.38
N GLU A 131 43.54 -14.68 6.43
CA GLU A 131 42.74 -13.47 6.67
C GLU A 131 41.25 -13.79 6.53
N ILE A 132 40.43 -13.20 7.39
CA ILE A 132 38.97 -13.26 7.29
C ILE A 132 38.34 -11.87 7.47
N ALA A 133 37.15 -11.70 6.93
CA ALA A 133 36.26 -10.63 7.35
C ALA A 133 35.00 -11.20 7.99
N VAL A 134 34.40 -10.49 8.93
CA VAL A 134 33.23 -10.96 9.69
C VAL A 134 32.11 -9.94 9.64
N THR A 135 30.86 -10.37 9.85
CA THR A 135 29.75 -9.43 10.07
C THR A 135 29.74 -8.91 11.51
N GLN A 136 29.28 -7.67 11.72
CA GLN A 136 29.11 -7.11 13.06
C GLN A 136 28.11 -7.94 13.88
N SER A 137 27.03 -8.39 13.24
CA SER A 137 26.05 -9.31 13.84
C SER A 137 26.68 -10.59 14.39
N PHE A 138 27.70 -11.16 13.72
CA PHE A 138 28.43 -12.32 14.23
C PHE A 138 29.19 -11.99 15.51
N LEU A 139 29.90 -10.85 15.55
CA LEU A 139 30.65 -10.43 16.74
C LEU A 139 29.73 -10.14 17.92
N ASP A 140 28.67 -9.36 17.69
CA ASP A 140 27.72 -8.96 18.73
C ASP A 140 27.03 -10.17 19.35
N GLN A 141 26.60 -11.14 18.52
CA GLN A 141 25.93 -12.33 19.02
C GLN A 141 26.86 -13.33 19.69
N ALA A 142 28.08 -13.49 19.19
CA ALA A 142 29.09 -14.32 19.83
C ALA A 142 29.66 -13.66 21.10
N ASN A 143 29.18 -12.47 21.50
CA ASN A 143 29.72 -11.67 22.60
C ASN A 143 31.24 -11.44 22.47
N LEU A 144 31.73 -11.33 21.24
CA LEU A 144 33.14 -11.14 20.91
C LEU A 144 33.44 -9.66 20.77
N LEU A 145 34.33 -9.15 21.62
CA LEU A 145 34.86 -7.79 21.54
C LEU A 145 36.15 -7.76 20.71
N LEU A 146 36.09 -8.30 19.49
CA LEU A 146 37.24 -8.39 18.58
C LEU A 146 37.27 -7.21 17.61
N GLU A 147 38.45 -6.64 17.40
CA GLU A 147 38.71 -5.54 16.47
C GLU A 147 39.52 -6.02 15.24
N ILE A 148 39.66 -5.13 14.24
CA ILE A 148 40.47 -5.41 13.06
C ILE A 148 41.94 -5.56 13.48
N GLY A 149 42.55 -6.67 13.11
CA GLY A 149 43.92 -7.06 13.48
C GLY A 149 43.98 -8.13 14.56
N ASP A 150 42.87 -8.41 15.24
CA ASP A 150 42.80 -9.49 16.23
C ASP A 150 42.76 -10.87 15.57
N ASN A 151 43.14 -11.88 16.33
CA ASN A 151 43.13 -13.28 15.90
C ASN A 151 41.91 -14.00 16.46
N ILE A 152 41.29 -14.85 15.63
CA ILE A 152 40.25 -15.79 16.02
C ILE A 152 40.63 -17.19 15.55
N THR A 153 40.35 -18.20 16.38
CA THR A 153 40.56 -19.60 16.02
C THR A 153 39.27 -20.16 15.47
N LEU A 154 39.30 -20.72 14.26
CA LEU A 154 38.15 -21.32 13.58
C LEU A 154 38.56 -22.67 12.98
N ASP A 155 37.66 -23.65 13.03
CA ASP A 155 37.80 -24.91 12.29
C ASP A 155 36.95 -24.87 11.02
N LEU A 156 37.60 -24.65 9.87
CA LEU A 156 36.92 -24.60 8.58
C LEU A 156 36.92 -25.97 7.85
N GLY A 157 37.00 -27.08 8.60
CA GLY A 157 37.02 -28.45 8.08
C GLY A 157 38.41 -29.08 7.97
N ASN A 158 39.47 -28.33 8.32
CA ASN A 158 40.86 -28.78 8.29
C ASN A 158 41.53 -28.71 9.69
N GLY A 159 40.72 -28.64 10.75
CA GLY A 159 41.15 -28.47 12.13
C GLY A 159 41.30 -27.00 12.54
N ASP A 160 41.51 -26.77 13.83
CA ASP A 160 41.65 -25.44 14.42
C ASP A 160 42.79 -24.63 13.78
N GLN A 161 42.45 -23.53 13.12
CA GLN A 161 43.39 -22.60 12.51
C GLN A 161 43.17 -21.17 13.04
N GLN A 162 44.27 -20.42 13.19
CA GLN A 162 44.21 -19.00 13.54
C GLN A 162 44.05 -18.13 12.30
N PHE A 163 43.04 -17.27 12.33
CA PHE A 163 42.74 -16.27 11.32
C PHE A 163 42.84 -14.86 11.88
N VAL A 164 43.36 -13.93 11.09
CA VAL A 164 43.41 -12.51 11.40
C VAL A 164 42.15 -11.83 10.84
N ILE A 165 41.44 -11.07 11.68
CA ILE A 165 40.30 -10.25 11.23
C ILE A 165 40.83 -9.05 10.45
N CYS A 166 40.63 -9.02 9.14
CA CYS A 166 41.04 -7.91 8.27
C CYS A 166 39.91 -6.94 7.92
N GLY A 167 38.66 -7.31 8.21
CA GLY A 167 37.52 -6.44 7.99
C GLY A 167 36.28 -6.84 8.79
N ILE A 168 35.45 -5.85 9.10
CA ILE A 168 34.17 -6.03 9.81
C ILE A 168 33.09 -5.36 8.98
N LEU A 169 32.10 -6.12 8.52
CA LEU A 169 30.98 -5.64 7.74
C LEU A 169 29.85 -5.20 8.69
N PRO A 170 29.45 -3.91 8.72
CA PRO A 170 28.51 -3.38 9.71
C PRO A 170 27.05 -3.71 9.38
N VAL A 171 26.74 -4.99 9.27
CA VAL A 171 25.39 -5.54 9.09
C VAL A 171 24.91 -6.02 10.46
N GLN A 172 23.74 -5.52 10.90
CA GLN A 172 23.18 -5.81 12.23
C GLN A 172 22.09 -6.89 12.19
N ASP A 173 21.45 -7.14 11.05
CA ASP A 173 20.34 -8.09 10.92
C ASP A 173 20.76 -9.42 10.27
N SER A 174 20.40 -10.53 10.92
CA SER A 174 20.20 -11.93 10.45
C SER A 174 21.21 -12.64 9.53
N ASN A 175 22.27 -12.00 9.05
CA ASN A 175 23.34 -12.62 8.27
C ASN A 175 24.61 -12.79 9.14
N TYR A 176 24.78 -13.95 9.77
CA TYR A 176 26.06 -14.34 10.37
C TYR A 176 26.93 -14.89 9.25
N SER A 177 27.96 -14.15 8.85
CA SER A 177 28.84 -14.59 7.78
C SER A 177 30.29 -14.31 8.10
N ILE A 178 31.11 -15.31 7.85
CA ILE A 178 32.57 -15.21 7.80
C ILE A 178 32.96 -15.25 6.33
N TYR A 179 33.65 -14.21 5.90
CA TYR A 179 34.21 -14.11 4.57
C TYR A 179 35.65 -14.59 4.61
N VAL A 180 35.99 -15.57 3.76
CA VAL A 180 37.35 -16.11 3.59
C VAL A 180 37.94 -15.70 2.24
N SER A 181 39.26 -15.81 2.08
CA SER A 181 39.94 -15.47 0.83
C SER A 181 39.76 -16.55 -0.25
N ASN A 182 39.78 -16.15 -1.52
CA ASN A 182 39.82 -17.11 -2.64
C ASN A 182 41.07 -18.00 -2.58
N GLU A 183 42.21 -17.49 -2.07
CA GLU A 183 43.44 -18.27 -1.89
C GLU A 183 43.22 -19.49 -0.97
N LEU A 184 42.37 -19.36 0.06
CA LEU A 184 42.03 -20.47 0.95
C LEU A 184 41.25 -21.56 0.22
N ILE A 185 40.28 -21.15 -0.62
CA ILE A 185 39.46 -22.08 -1.41
C ILE A 185 40.34 -22.84 -2.42
N GLU A 186 41.13 -22.14 -3.23
CA GLU A 186 41.96 -22.75 -4.27
C GLU A 186 43.02 -23.71 -3.72
N LYS A 187 43.52 -23.49 -2.50
CA LYS A 187 44.48 -24.38 -1.84
C LYS A 187 43.86 -25.62 -1.22
N ASN A 188 42.63 -25.53 -0.73
CA ASN A 188 41.98 -26.63 -0.01
C ASN A 188 41.04 -27.44 -0.91
N ILE A 189 40.60 -26.89 -2.04
CA ILE A 189 39.58 -27.47 -2.92
C ILE A 189 40.10 -27.50 -4.36
N SER A 190 40.23 -28.70 -4.93
CA SER A 190 40.82 -28.89 -6.25
C SER A 190 39.96 -28.36 -7.40
N ASN A 191 38.62 -28.42 -7.27
CA ASN A 191 37.66 -27.98 -8.29
C ASN A 191 36.51 -27.20 -7.65
N PRO A 192 36.72 -25.93 -7.25
CA PRO A 192 35.68 -25.12 -6.65
C PRO A 192 34.60 -24.73 -7.68
N LEU A 193 33.34 -24.93 -7.31
CA LEU A 193 32.15 -24.48 -8.03
C LEU A 193 31.65 -23.15 -7.46
N TYR A 194 31.73 -22.08 -8.24
CA TYR A 194 31.36 -20.73 -7.84
C TYR A 194 29.92 -20.40 -8.17
N SER A 195 29.37 -19.42 -7.45
CA SER A 195 28.16 -18.69 -7.82
C SER A 195 28.52 -17.31 -8.36
N ALA A 196 28.04 -16.99 -9.56
CA ALA A 196 28.16 -15.68 -10.19
C ALA A 196 26.86 -14.89 -10.04
N TYR A 197 26.88 -13.82 -9.27
CA TYR A 197 25.78 -12.87 -9.13
C TYR A 197 25.90 -11.82 -10.22
N ILE A 198 24.91 -11.77 -11.10
CA ILE A 198 24.98 -11.01 -12.34
C ILE A 198 24.01 -9.81 -12.33
N ASN A 199 24.46 -8.71 -12.90
CA ASN A 199 23.62 -7.56 -13.27
C ASN A 199 23.90 -7.21 -14.72
N VAL A 200 22.88 -7.27 -15.58
CA VAL A 200 23.00 -6.89 -16.98
C VAL A 200 23.04 -5.37 -17.09
N VAL A 201 24.07 -4.84 -17.75
CA VAL A 201 24.29 -3.39 -17.86
C VAL A 201 23.19 -2.75 -18.74
N TYR A 202 22.84 -1.49 -18.46
CA TYR A 202 21.88 -0.68 -19.23
C TYR A 202 20.42 -1.21 -19.26
N THR A 203 20.02 -2.00 -18.26
CA THR A 203 18.67 -2.57 -18.14
C THR A 203 17.66 -1.70 -17.39
N GLU A 204 18.01 -0.47 -17.01
CA GLU A 204 17.17 0.44 -16.20
C GLU A 204 15.76 0.71 -16.76
N ARG A 205 15.59 0.58 -18.08
CA ARG A 205 14.31 0.78 -18.78
C ARG A 205 13.63 -0.49 -19.25
N TRP A 206 14.24 -1.64 -19.02
CA TRP A 206 13.76 -2.91 -19.52
C TRP A 206 12.60 -3.42 -18.65
N SER A 207 11.72 -4.22 -19.23
CA SER A 207 10.69 -4.93 -18.48
C SER A 207 11.30 -6.13 -17.75
N LYS A 208 10.62 -6.62 -16.71
CA LYS A 208 10.99 -7.87 -16.03
C LYS A 208 11.26 -9.00 -17.05
N ALA A 209 10.32 -9.24 -17.96
CA ALA A 209 10.43 -10.27 -18.99
C ALA A 209 11.62 -10.06 -19.94
N ALA A 210 11.94 -8.81 -20.30
CA ALA A 210 13.10 -8.52 -21.15
C ALA A 210 14.42 -8.83 -20.43
N ILE A 211 14.55 -8.49 -19.15
CA ILE A 211 15.73 -8.79 -18.34
C ILE A 211 15.87 -10.30 -18.15
N GLN A 212 14.79 -11.00 -17.80
CA GLN A 212 14.81 -12.44 -17.62
C GLN A 212 15.18 -13.17 -18.92
N ASN A 213 14.59 -12.78 -20.05
CA ASN A 213 14.92 -13.38 -21.35
C ASN A 213 16.38 -13.17 -21.74
N GLU A 214 16.93 -11.97 -21.51
CA GLU A 214 18.33 -11.69 -21.82
C GLU A 214 19.27 -12.51 -20.94
N ILE A 215 19.01 -12.58 -19.63
CA ILE A 215 19.77 -13.41 -18.70
C ILE A 215 19.73 -14.89 -19.13
N SER A 216 18.55 -15.40 -19.49
CA SER A 216 18.40 -16.77 -19.98
C SER A 216 19.11 -17.03 -21.31
N ASN A 217 19.17 -16.03 -22.20
CA ASN A 217 19.93 -16.15 -23.46
C ASN A 217 21.44 -16.20 -23.19
N ILE A 218 21.93 -15.33 -22.30
CA ILE A 218 23.34 -15.32 -21.90
C ILE A 218 23.70 -16.67 -21.23
N ALA A 219 22.86 -17.17 -20.34
CA ALA A 219 23.07 -18.48 -19.70
C ALA A 219 23.20 -19.61 -20.74
N LYS A 220 22.35 -19.61 -21.77
CA LYS A 220 22.43 -20.58 -22.89
C LYS A 220 23.72 -20.46 -23.70
N GLU A 221 24.26 -19.25 -23.90
CA GLU A 221 25.55 -19.04 -24.58
C GLU A 221 26.70 -19.70 -23.81
N TYR A 222 26.64 -19.68 -22.48
CA TYR A 222 27.59 -20.36 -21.59
C TYR A 222 27.24 -21.83 -21.31
N LYS A 223 26.22 -22.38 -22.00
CA LYS A 223 25.74 -23.76 -21.82
C LYS A 223 25.33 -24.09 -20.38
N LEU A 224 24.79 -23.11 -19.67
CA LEU A 224 24.23 -23.32 -18.34
C LEU A 224 22.83 -23.89 -18.46
N ASP A 225 22.54 -24.88 -17.63
CA ASP A 225 21.20 -25.44 -17.49
C ASP A 225 20.28 -24.47 -16.74
N GLN A 226 18.97 -24.61 -16.93
CA GLN A 226 18.00 -23.74 -16.25
C GLN A 226 18.07 -23.86 -14.71
N GLU A 227 18.42 -25.04 -14.18
CA GLU A 227 18.63 -25.30 -12.74
C GLU A 227 19.73 -24.41 -12.13
N GLN A 228 20.69 -23.99 -12.94
CA GLN A 228 21.80 -23.17 -12.49
C GLN A 228 21.43 -21.69 -12.41
N ILE A 229 20.21 -21.27 -12.80
CA ILE A 229 19.80 -19.87 -12.87
C ILE A 229 18.77 -19.55 -11.78
N THR A 230 19.10 -18.64 -10.87
CA THR A 230 18.15 -18.15 -9.87
C THR A 230 17.91 -16.65 -10.04
N PHE A 231 16.66 -16.23 -10.24
CA PHE A 231 16.30 -14.82 -10.40
C PHE A 231 16.14 -14.10 -9.05
N SER A 232 16.60 -12.85 -8.97
CA SER A 232 16.56 -12.05 -7.73
C SER A 232 15.16 -11.51 -7.41
N THR A 233 14.47 -12.14 -6.44
CA THR A 233 13.15 -11.69 -5.96
C THR A 233 13.18 -10.24 -5.46
N ASN A 234 14.25 -9.84 -4.77
CA ASN A 234 14.42 -8.47 -4.26
C ASN A 234 14.50 -7.45 -5.41
N PHE A 235 15.32 -7.70 -6.44
CA PHE A 235 15.39 -6.81 -7.60
C PHE A 235 14.04 -6.73 -8.33
N PHE A 236 13.41 -7.88 -8.58
CA PHE A 236 12.16 -7.92 -9.34
C PHE A 236 10.99 -7.28 -8.61
N SER A 237 10.90 -7.38 -7.28
CA SER A 237 9.86 -6.71 -6.48
C SER A 237 10.01 -5.18 -6.52
N LEU A 238 11.25 -4.67 -6.48
CA LEU A 238 11.53 -3.24 -6.58
C LEU A 238 11.12 -2.65 -7.93
N ILE A 239 11.33 -3.38 -9.03
CA ILE A 239 10.92 -2.92 -10.37
C ILE A 239 9.44 -3.22 -10.68
N GLN A 240 8.80 -4.17 -9.98
CA GLN A 240 7.38 -4.51 -10.15
C GLN A 240 6.45 -3.36 -9.74
N GLN A 241 6.91 -2.41 -8.92
CA GLN A 241 6.21 -1.15 -8.65
C GLN A 241 6.01 -0.26 -9.90
N ARG A 242 6.56 -0.62 -11.07
CA ARG A 242 6.21 -0.03 -12.38
C ARG A 242 4.94 -0.63 -13.02
N SER A 243 4.30 -1.63 -12.41
CA SER A 243 3.17 -2.32 -13.03
C SER A 243 1.99 -1.38 -13.31
N SER A 244 1.20 -1.72 -14.33
CA SER A 244 -0.02 -1.00 -14.71
C SER A 244 -1.06 -0.90 -13.57
N GLN A 245 -0.98 -1.81 -12.60
CA GLN A 245 -1.87 -1.87 -11.43
C GLN A 245 -1.66 -0.66 -10.51
N TYR A 246 -0.41 -0.28 -10.19
CA TYR A 246 -0.13 0.90 -9.36
C TYR A 246 -0.59 2.20 -10.03
N MET A 247 -0.40 2.33 -11.34
CA MET A 247 -0.89 3.49 -12.09
C MET A 247 -2.42 3.57 -12.07
N MET A 248 -3.11 2.43 -12.12
CA MET A 248 -4.58 2.39 -12.00
C MET A 248 -5.04 2.87 -10.62
N VAL A 249 -4.38 2.47 -9.54
CA VAL A 249 -4.68 2.93 -8.17
C VAL A 249 -4.55 4.45 -8.07
N ILE A 250 -3.45 5.04 -8.57
CA ILE A 250 -3.23 6.50 -8.59
C ILE A 250 -4.36 7.20 -9.34
N LEU A 251 -4.74 6.70 -10.51
CA LEU A 251 -5.81 7.26 -11.33
C LEU A 251 -7.17 7.20 -10.62
N VAL A 252 -7.49 6.09 -9.96
CA VAL A 252 -8.74 5.92 -9.23
C VAL A 252 -8.81 6.89 -8.05
N VAL A 253 -7.77 6.93 -7.20
CA VAL A 253 -7.72 7.83 -6.05
C VAL A 253 -7.80 9.30 -6.48
N SER A 254 -7.03 9.69 -7.50
CA SER A 254 -7.05 11.05 -8.04
C SER A 254 -8.41 11.43 -8.62
N SER A 255 -9.09 10.49 -9.28
CA SER A 255 -10.43 10.71 -9.84
C SER A 255 -11.49 10.89 -8.76
N ILE A 256 -11.41 10.13 -7.66
CA ILE A 256 -12.28 10.29 -6.49
C ILE A 256 -12.09 11.69 -5.90
N VAL A 257 -10.85 12.09 -5.61
CA VAL A 257 -10.55 13.42 -5.05
C VAL A 257 -11.06 14.54 -5.97
N ALA A 258 -10.84 14.43 -7.27
CA ALA A 258 -11.30 15.42 -8.23
C ALA A 258 -12.84 15.51 -8.30
N ALA A 259 -13.54 14.39 -8.22
CA ALA A 259 -15.00 14.35 -8.20
C ALA A 259 -15.56 15.06 -6.95
N VAL A 260 -14.97 14.79 -5.77
CA VAL A 260 -15.30 15.48 -4.52
C VAL A 260 -15.10 16.99 -4.67
N CYS A 261 -13.93 17.39 -5.17
CA CYS A 261 -13.59 18.80 -5.32
C CYS A 261 -14.51 19.52 -6.31
N ALA A 262 -14.81 18.90 -7.46
CA ALA A 262 -15.73 19.44 -8.45
C ALA A 262 -17.14 19.62 -7.88
N LEU A 263 -17.63 18.69 -7.05
CA LEU A 263 -18.92 18.79 -6.38
C LEU A 263 -18.96 20.00 -5.43
N VAL A 264 -17.91 20.22 -4.64
CA VAL A 264 -17.84 21.36 -3.70
C VAL A 264 -17.71 22.69 -4.42
N ILE A 265 -16.86 22.77 -5.45
CA ILE A 265 -16.76 23.97 -6.28
C ILE A 265 -18.11 24.27 -6.94
N TYR A 266 -18.78 23.24 -7.47
CA TYR A 266 -20.10 23.37 -8.07
C TYR A 266 -21.12 23.89 -7.06
N SER A 267 -21.18 23.33 -5.86
CA SER A 267 -22.13 23.74 -4.82
C SER A 267 -21.93 25.20 -4.44
N LEU A 268 -20.67 25.63 -4.34
CA LEU A 268 -20.31 26.97 -3.95
C LEU A 268 -20.63 28.00 -5.04
N PHE A 269 -20.27 27.73 -6.29
CA PHE A 269 -20.62 28.60 -7.42
C PHE A 269 -22.13 28.63 -7.68
N TYR A 270 -22.82 27.51 -7.53
CA TYR A 270 -24.28 27.45 -7.67
C TYR A 270 -24.98 28.35 -6.65
N VAL A 271 -24.57 28.23 -5.39
CA VAL A 271 -25.10 29.05 -4.31
C VAL A 271 -24.80 30.53 -4.58
N SER A 272 -23.59 30.89 -4.98
CA SER A 272 -23.24 32.29 -5.29
C SER A 272 -23.99 32.87 -6.49
N VAL A 273 -24.12 32.11 -7.58
CA VAL A 273 -24.84 32.57 -8.77
C VAL A 273 -26.30 32.86 -8.44
N THR A 274 -26.92 31.98 -7.64
CA THR A 274 -28.32 32.12 -7.25
C THR A 274 -28.55 33.40 -6.44
N GLN A 275 -27.55 33.84 -5.66
CA GLN A 275 -27.61 35.06 -4.86
C GLN A 275 -27.49 36.33 -5.69
N LYS A 276 -26.69 36.29 -6.76
CA LYS A 276 -26.46 37.41 -7.68
C LYS A 276 -27.48 37.48 -8.81
N THR A 277 -28.56 36.71 -8.75
CA THR A 277 -29.62 36.73 -9.76
C THR A 277 -30.17 38.13 -10.00
N ASN A 278 -30.39 38.93 -8.94
CA ASN A 278 -30.82 40.32 -9.08
C ASN A 278 -29.78 41.19 -9.81
N GLU A 279 -28.50 41.08 -9.44
CA GLU A 279 -27.41 41.80 -10.13
C GLU A 279 -27.31 41.41 -11.60
N TYR A 280 -27.38 40.11 -11.90
CA TYR A 280 -27.37 39.61 -13.27
C TYR A 280 -28.57 40.14 -14.05
N GLY A 281 -29.76 40.21 -13.46
CA GLY A 281 -30.92 40.79 -14.11
C GLY A 281 -30.83 42.30 -14.32
N LYS A 282 -30.24 43.07 -13.39
CA LYS A 282 -29.91 44.49 -13.63
C LYS A 282 -28.93 44.67 -14.80
N LEU A 283 -27.95 43.78 -14.93
CA LEU A 283 -27.08 43.78 -16.10
C LEU A 283 -27.85 43.41 -17.38
N ARG A 284 -28.81 42.48 -17.31
CA ARG A 284 -29.70 42.11 -18.43
C ARG A 284 -30.61 43.26 -18.85
N THR A 285 -31.13 44.06 -17.91
CA THR A 285 -31.98 45.23 -18.23
C THR A 285 -31.18 46.33 -18.92
N ILE A 286 -29.91 46.52 -18.53
CA ILE A 286 -28.99 47.49 -19.16
C ILE A 286 -28.48 46.98 -20.54
N GLY A 287 -28.82 45.75 -20.94
CA GLY A 287 -28.55 45.21 -22.28
C GLY A 287 -27.46 44.14 -22.35
N ALA A 288 -27.00 43.59 -21.22
CA ALA A 288 -26.08 42.47 -21.24
C ALA A 288 -26.72 41.21 -21.86
N SER A 289 -26.02 40.58 -22.79
CA SER A 289 -26.45 39.31 -23.39
C SER A 289 -26.21 38.12 -22.44
N LYS A 290 -26.97 37.04 -22.64
CA LYS A 290 -26.80 35.77 -21.89
C LYS A 290 -25.36 35.27 -21.92
N LYS A 291 -24.70 35.32 -23.09
CA LYS A 291 -23.31 34.92 -23.27
C LYS A 291 -22.34 35.80 -22.46
N GLN A 292 -22.61 37.11 -22.33
CA GLN A 292 -21.75 38.01 -21.55
C GLN A 292 -21.82 37.72 -20.05
N ILE A 293 -23.00 37.39 -19.52
CA ILE A 293 -23.15 36.99 -18.10
C ILE A 293 -22.46 35.66 -17.83
N SER A 294 -22.68 34.65 -18.69
CA SER A 294 -21.99 33.36 -18.57
C SER A 294 -20.47 33.52 -18.58
N ARG A 295 -19.91 34.32 -19.50
CA ARG A 295 -18.47 34.62 -19.55
C ARG A 295 -17.96 35.36 -18.32
N MET A 296 -18.78 36.23 -17.73
CA MET A 296 -18.40 36.93 -16.51
C MET A 296 -18.20 35.94 -15.36
N VAL A 297 -19.15 35.02 -15.15
CA VAL A 297 -19.07 33.99 -14.11
C VAL A 297 -17.91 33.02 -14.37
N LEU A 298 -17.71 32.58 -15.62
CA LEU A 298 -16.56 31.75 -15.99
C LEU A 298 -15.24 32.46 -15.69
N ARG A 299 -15.14 33.77 -15.94
CA ARG A 299 -13.94 34.54 -15.62
C ARG A 299 -13.70 34.70 -14.13
N GLU A 300 -14.73 34.84 -13.31
CA GLU A 300 -14.60 34.78 -11.85
C GLU A 300 -13.98 33.43 -11.44
N GLY A 301 -14.45 32.32 -12.03
CA GLY A 301 -13.86 30.99 -11.88
C GLY A 301 -12.38 30.93 -12.28
N ASN A 302 -12.03 31.43 -13.46
CA ASN A 302 -10.64 31.46 -13.94
C ASN A 302 -9.72 32.21 -12.98
N TYR A 303 -10.13 33.37 -12.48
CA TYR A 303 -9.31 34.16 -11.56
C TYR A 303 -8.99 33.42 -10.28
N ILE A 304 -9.99 32.76 -9.69
CA ILE A 304 -9.81 32.01 -8.45
C ILE A 304 -8.94 30.78 -8.73
N ALA A 305 -9.14 30.10 -9.87
CA ALA A 305 -8.31 28.97 -10.29
C ALA A 305 -6.82 29.36 -10.47
N TYR A 306 -6.54 30.50 -11.12
CA TYR A 306 -5.17 30.98 -11.34
C TYR A 306 -4.41 31.35 -10.05
N ILE A 307 -5.12 31.53 -8.94
CA ILE A 307 -4.50 31.78 -7.63
C ILE A 307 -4.44 30.49 -6.82
N GLY A 308 -5.55 29.74 -6.75
CA GLY A 308 -5.65 28.53 -5.94
C GLY A 308 -4.76 27.39 -6.43
N ILE A 309 -4.74 27.12 -7.74
CA ILE A 309 -4.01 25.97 -8.31
C ILE A 309 -2.50 26.08 -8.02
N PRO A 310 -1.81 27.20 -8.32
CA PRO A 310 -0.37 27.31 -8.02
C PRO A 310 -0.03 27.13 -6.54
N ILE A 311 -0.84 27.73 -5.63
CA ILE A 311 -0.65 27.57 -4.18
C ILE A 311 -0.76 26.10 -3.79
N GLY A 312 -1.77 25.41 -4.32
CA GLY A 312 -1.97 24.00 -4.04
C GLY A 312 -0.85 23.11 -4.58
N ILE A 313 -0.39 23.34 -5.80
CA ILE A 313 0.73 22.59 -6.39
C ILE A 313 1.98 22.72 -5.52
N ILE A 314 2.36 23.95 -5.14
CA ILE A 314 3.56 24.19 -4.32
C ILE A 314 3.45 23.45 -2.98
N LEU A 315 2.31 23.56 -2.29
CA LEU A 315 2.11 22.85 -1.02
C LEU A 315 2.11 21.33 -1.19
N GLY A 316 1.51 20.83 -2.28
CA GLY A 316 1.45 19.41 -2.58
C GLY A 316 2.81 18.79 -2.88
N GLU A 317 3.67 19.49 -3.61
CA GLU A 317 5.04 19.07 -3.87
C GLU A 317 5.88 19.04 -2.58
N VAL A 318 5.76 20.08 -1.74
CA VAL A 318 6.46 20.12 -0.44
C VAL A 318 6.07 18.93 0.43
N ILE A 319 4.76 18.64 0.54
CA ILE A 319 4.27 17.49 1.32
C ILE A 319 4.76 16.18 0.72
N GLY A 320 4.66 16.01 -0.61
CA GLY A 320 5.12 14.80 -1.27
C GLY A 320 6.62 14.55 -1.09
N TYR A 321 7.43 15.61 -1.09
CA TYR A 321 8.87 15.53 -0.80
C TYR A 321 9.15 15.17 0.66
N ILE A 322 8.40 15.73 1.62
CA ILE A 322 8.52 15.37 3.05
C ILE A 322 8.18 13.89 3.28
N LEU A 323 7.15 13.37 2.59
CA LEU A 323 6.74 11.97 2.73
C LEU A 323 7.75 11.00 2.12
N VAL A 324 8.34 11.32 0.97
CA VAL A 324 9.29 10.44 0.27
C VAL A 324 10.52 11.20 -0.21
N PRO A 325 11.43 11.61 0.69
CA PRO A 325 12.58 12.46 0.32
C PRO A 325 13.53 11.78 -0.68
N ALA A 326 13.79 10.48 -0.50
CA ALA A 326 14.68 9.69 -1.35
C ALA A 326 14.19 9.57 -2.82
N GLY A 327 12.88 9.68 -3.02
CA GLY A 327 12.24 9.65 -4.34
C GLY A 327 12.24 10.99 -5.07
N GLY A 328 12.67 12.07 -4.41
CA GLY A 328 12.61 13.42 -4.94
C GLY A 328 13.35 13.58 -6.28
N GLU A 329 12.59 13.83 -7.34
CA GLU A 329 13.12 14.17 -8.67
C GLU A 329 12.40 15.40 -9.24
N VAL A 330 13.18 16.43 -9.56
CA VAL A 330 12.66 17.72 -10.06
C VAL A 330 11.89 17.56 -11.37
N LYS A 331 12.37 16.71 -12.28
CA LYS A 331 11.70 16.47 -13.57
C LYS A 331 10.29 15.89 -13.36
N THR A 332 10.18 14.87 -12.52
CA THR A 332 8.91 14.21 -12.21
C THR A 332 7.96 15.16 -11.47
N ALA A 333 8.46 15.94 -10.52
CA ALA A 333 7.68 16.97 -9.84
C ALA A 333 7.06 17.97 -10.84
N ILE A 334 7.87 18.52 -11.76
CA ILE A 334 7.40 19.45 -12.80
C ILE A 334 6.34 18.81 -13.71
N VAL A 335 6.54 17.56 -14.14
CA VAL A 335 5.57 16.85 -14.99
C VAL A 335 4.24 16.65 -14.24
N VAL A 336 4.30 16.19 -12.99
CA VAL A 336 3.12 16.03 -12.12
C VAL A 336 2.42 17.37 -11.91
N ALA A 337 3.16 18.44 -11.63
CA ALA A 337 2.62 19.79 -11.48
C ALA A 337 1.88 20.27 -12.73
N ILE A 338 2.44 20.08 -13.93
CA ILE A 338 1.81 20.50 -15.19
C ILE A 338 0.51 19.71 -15.43
N ILE A 339 0.57 18.37 -15.29
CA ILE A 339 -0.60 17.50 -15.50
C ILE A 339 -1.69 17.84 -14.47
N ALA A 340 -1.33 17.97 -13.19
CA ALA A 340 -2.26 18.33 -12.12
C ALA A 340 -2.84 19.73 -12.33
N ALA A 341 -2.06 20.72 -12.80
CA ALA A 341 -2.54 22.06 -13.11
C ALA A 341 -3.62 22.04 -14.21
N ILE A 342 -3.36 21.33 -15.31
CA ILE A 342 -4.30 21.19 -16.42
C ILE A 342 -5.56 20.46 -15.94
N TYR A 343 -5.38 19.34 -15.24
CA TYR A 343 -6.48 18.53 -14.71
C TYR A 343 -7.36 19.33 -13.75
N MET A 344 -6.76 20.00 -12.77
CA MET A 344 -7.49 20.85 -11.82
C MET A 344 -8.19 22.02 -12.50
N TYR A 345 -7.56 22.65 -13.49
CA TYR A 345 -8.21 23.71 -14.26
C TYR A 345 -9.46 23.20 -14.98
N ILE A 346 -9.39 22.02 -15.60
CA ILE A 346 -10.54 21.37 -16.25
C ILE A 346 -11.64 21.09 -15.22
N CYS A 347 -11.31 20.49 -14.08
CA CYS A 347 -12.28 20.19 -13.01
C CYS A 347 -13.00 21.45 -12.50
N VAL A 348 -12.25 22.54 -12.25
CA VAL A 348 -12.84 23.82 -11.83
C VAL A 348 -13.76 24.36 -12.92
N MET A 349 -13.35 24.33 -14.19
CA MET A 349 -14.18 24.84 -15.29
C MET A 349 -15.46 24.03 -15.46
N LEU A 350 -15.40 22.70 -15.42
CA LEU A 350 -16.57 21.83 -15.47
C LEU A 350 -17.54 22.12 -14.33
N ALA A 351 -17.03 22.35 -13.12
CA ALA A 351 -17.83 22.72 -11.97
C ALA A 351 -18.52 24.09 -12.12
N VAL A 352 -17.89 25.07 -12.78
CA VAL A 352 -18.41 26.44 -12.96
C VAL A 352 -19.38 26.56 -14.15
N ILE A 353 -19.27 25.70 -15.17
CA ILE A 353 -20.10 25.77 -16.39
C ILE A 353 -21.61 25.74 -16.08
N LYS A 354 -22.06 24.80 -15.24
CA LYS A 354 -23.49 24.68 -14.89
C LYS A 354 -24.00 25.94 -14.16
N PRO A 355 -23.36 26.43 -13.09
CA PRO A 355 -23.68 27.72 -12.47
C PRO A 355 -23.69 28.89 -13.45
N ALA A 356 -22.67 29.02 -14.31
CA ALA A 356 -22.59 30.08 -15.31
C ALA A 356 -23.77 30.05 -16.30
N LYS A 357 -24.20 28.85 -16.71
CA LYS A 357 -25.39 28.66 -17.56
C LYS A 357 -26.66 29.08 -16.82
N THR A 358 -26.80 28.74 -15.54
CA THR A 358 -27.91 29.20 -14.69
C THR A 358 -27.94 30.73 -14.59
N ALA A 359 -26.80 31.38 -14.33
CA ALA A 359 -26.69 32.84 -14.29
C ALA A 359 -27.16 33.49 -15.61
N SER A 360 -26.76 32.91 -16.74
CA SER A 360 -27.11 33.44 -18.06
C SER A 360 -28.59 33.33 -18.42
N LYS A 361 -29.32 32.43 -17.77
CA LYS A 361 -30.75 32.20 -18.01
C LYS A 361 -31.63 33.20 -17.26
N VAL A 362 -31.09 33.91 -16.28
CA VAL A 362 -31.83 34.92 -15.51
C VAL A 362 -32.40 35.98 -16.46
N THR A 363 -33.72 36.16 -16.36
CA THR A 363 -34.43 37.18 -17.14
C THR A 363 -34.54 38.51 -16.35
N PRO A 364 -34.62 39.66 -17.05
CA PRO A 364 -34.91 40.95 -16.42
C PRO A 364 -36.09 40.91 -15.43
N ILE A 365 -37.15 40.20 -15.80
CA ILE A 365 -38.38 40.12 -15.01
C ILE A 365 -38.26 39.20 -13.80
N GLU A 366 -37.45 38.13 -13.88
CA GLU A 366 -37.15 37.26 -12.73
C GLU A 366 -36.34 38.00 -11.65
N ALA A 367 -35.43 38.90 -12.05
CA ALA A 367 -34.68 39.70 -11.09
C ALA A 367 -35.53 40.74 -10.36
N LEU A 368 -36.58 41.27 -11.02
CA LEU A 368 -37.59 42.10 -10.37
C LEU A 368 -38.53 41.27 -9.50
N ARG A 369 -38.90 40.06 -9.93
CA ARG A 369 -39.74 39.13 -9.16
C ARG A 369 -39.05 38.49 -7.96
N TYR A 370 -37.72 38.44 -7.91
CA TYR A 370 -37.02 38.01 -6.69
C TYR A 370 -37.34 38.91 -5.48
N ILE A 371 -37.75 40.16 -5.74
CA ILE A 371 -38.25 41.10 -4.73
C ILE A 371 -39.67 40.72 -4.25
N THR A 372 -40.42 39.93 -5.03
CA THR A 372 -41.81 39.54 -4.80
C THR A 372 -42.00 38.01 -4.82
N ASN A 373 -41.21 37.26 -4.05
CA ASN A 373 -41.35 35.81 -3.82
C ASN A 373 -41.32 34.85 -5.04
N ASP A 374 -40.87 33.63 -4.75
CA ASP A 374 -40.68 32.44 -5.61
C ASP A 374 -41.96 31.87 -6.26
N SER A 375 -42.93 32.70 -6.65
CA SER A 375 -44.20 32.22 -7.22
C SER A 375 -44.10 31.95 -8.72
N LYS A 376 -43.49 30.81 -9.07
CA LYS A 376 -43.94 30.00 -10.21
C LYS A 376 -44.18 28.59 -9.65
N ASP A 377 -45.43 28.32 -9.30
CA ASP A 377 -46.03 27.03 -8.91
C ASP A 377 -46.01 26.54 -7.44
N ASP A 378 -45.85 27.43 -6.45
CA ASP A 378 -46.18 27.04 -5.07
C ASP A 378 -47.71 26.97 -4.90
N LYS A 379 -48.26 25.75 -4.99
CA LYS A 379 -49.58 25.42 -4.45
C LYS A 379 -49.65 25.96 -3.02
N TYR A 380 -50.49 26.98 -2.78
CA TYR A 380 -50.71 27.52 -1.44
C TYR A 380 -50.86 26.37 -0.43
N SER A 381 -50.08 26.40 0.64
CA SER A 381 -50.15 25.35 1.66
C SER A 381 -51.57 25.29 2.21
N LYS A 382 -52.25 24.14 2.09
CA LYS A 382 -53.61 23.93 2.62
C LYS A 382 -53.73 24.11 4.15
N LYS A 383 -52.63 24.32 4.89
CA LYS A 383 -52.63 24.59 6.33
C LYS A 383 -52.67 26.09 6.60
N LEU A 384 -53.86 26.59 6.96
CA LEU A 384 -54.15 27.99 7.32
C LEU A 384 -53.41 28.48 8.57
N HIS A 385 -53.12 27.60 9.53
CA HIS A 385 -52.40 27.94 10.75
C HIS A 385 -51.14 27.10 10.92
N ARG A 386 -50.00 27.77 11.08
CA ARG A 386 -48.72 27.16 11.47
C ARG A 386 -48.16 27.91 12.65
N THR A 387 -47.70 27.18 13.66
CA THR A 387 -47.01 27.80 14.79
C THR A 387 -45.66 28.35 14.30
N LEU A 388 -45.44 29.66 14.46
CA LEU A 388 -44.20 30.35 14.08
C LEU A 388 -43.10 30.17 15.16
N SER A 389 -42.91 28.94 15.65
CA SER A 389 -41.80 28.63 16.55
C SER A 389 -40.48 28.73 15.76
N SER A 390 -39.44 29.26 16.41
CA SER A 390 -38.09 29.42 15.84
C SER A 390 -37.56 28.13 15.20
N GLY A 391 -37.79 26.97 15.82
CA GLY A 391 -37.38 25.67 15.23
C GLY A 391 -38.15 25.29 13.97
N ARG A 392 -39.47 25.56 13.93
CA ARG A 392 -40.30 25.31 12.73
C ARG A 392 -39.93 26.25 11.59
N LEU A 393 -39.58 27.50 11.87
CA LEU A 393 -39.09 28.44 10.86
C LEU A 393 -37.79 27.94 10.19
N ALA A 394 -36.86 27.39 10.98
CA ALA A 394 -35.64 26.80 10.45
C ALA A 394 -35.93 25.59 9.52
N LEU A 395 -36.78 24.65 9.96
CA LEU A 395 -37.19 23.49 9.17
C LEU A 395 -37.89 23.86 7.86
N LEU A 396 -38.81 24.84 7.92
CA LEU A 396 -39.52 25.32 6.74
C LEU A 396 -38.57 25.95 5.71
N ASN A 397 -37.50 26.60 6.18
CA ASN A 397 -36.50 27.18 5.27
C ASN A 397 -35.70 26.10 4.53
N CYS A 398 -35.23 25.06 5.21
CA CYS A 398 -34.57 23.92 4.56
C CYS A 398 -35.50 23.23 3.54
N GLY A 399 -36.78 23.07 3.91
CA GLY A 399 -37.81 22.50 3.05
C GLY A 399 -38.19 23.35 1.83
N ARG A 400 -38.07 24.68 1.91
CA ARG A 400 -38.30 25.60 0.79
C ARG A 400 -37.23 25.45 -0.29
N ASN A 401 -35.97 25.25 0.12
CA ASN A 401 -34.82 25.18 -0.78
C ASN A 401 -34.21 23.76 -0.87
N LYS A 402 -35.04 22.74 -1.12
CA LYS A 402 -34.63 21.31 -1.09
C LYS A 402 -33.37 21.01 -1.89
N LYS A 403 -33.24 21.58 -3.09
CA LYS A 403 -32.08 21.36 -3.97
C LYS A 403 -30.79 21.88 -3.35
N LYS A 404 -30.82 23.08 -2.78
CA LYS A 404 -29.68 23.68 -2.08
C LYS A 404 -29.34 22.88 -0.82
N PHE A 405 -30.37 22.47 -0.07
CA PHE A 405 -30.20 21.65 1.12
C PHE A 405 -29.47 20.33 0.80
N LEU A 406 -30.01 19.56 -0.13
CA LEU A 406 -29.44 18.27 -0.56
C LEU A 406 -28.01 18.43 -1.07
N LEU A 407 -27.76 19.42 -1.93
CA LEU A 407 -26.43 19.65 -2.48
C LEU A 407 -25.38 19.95 -1.39
N THR A 408 -25.77 20.73 -0.39
CA THR A 408 -24.90 21.05 0.75
C THR A 408 -24.63 19.81 1.60
N VAL A 409 -25.67 19.06 1.95
CA VAL A 409 -25.56 17.84 2.75
C VAL A 409 -24.68 16.79 2.07
N CYS A 410 -24.87 16.55 0.76
CA CYS A 410 -24.00 15.65 0.01
C CYS A 410 -22.56 16.17 -0.02
N SER A 411 -22.37 17.47 -0.26
CA SER A 411 -21.05 18.09 -0.31
C SER A 411 -20.28 18.01 1.01
N LEU A 412 -20.97 18.04 2.15
CA LEU A 412 -20.39 17.85 3.48
C LEU A 412 -20.16 16.38 3.80
N GLY A 413 -21.16 15.54 3.52
CA GLY A 413 -21.13 14.12 3.86
C GLY A 413 -20.06 13.33 3.11
N VAL A 414 -19.66 13.75 1.90
CA VAL A 414 -18.57 13.09 1.14
C VAL A 414 -17.26 12.98 1.94
N SER A 415 -16.91 13.99 2.74
CA SER A 415 -15.71 13.92 3.59
C SER A 415 -15.82 12.83 4.65
N GLY A 416 -16.99 12.71 5.30
CA GLY A 416 -17.28 11.63 6.23
C GLY A 416 -17.38 10.25 5.58
N ILE A 417 -17.91 10.16 4.34
CA ILE A 417 -17.95 8.89 3.58
C ILE A 417 -16.53 8.36 3.34
N LEU A 418 -15.61 9.23 2.91
CA LEU A 418 -14.23 8.82 2.61
C LEU A 418 -13.45 8.44 3.87
N LEU A 419 -13.59 9.23 4.95
CA LEU A 419 -13.05 8.90 6.27
C LEU A 419 -13.56 7.52 6.70
N MET A 420 -14.89 7.32 6.66
CA MET A 420 -15.51 6.08 7.10
C MET A 420 -15.09 4.87 6.26
N GLY A 421 -15.09 5.00 4.94
CA GLY A 421 -14.69 3.90 4.06
C GLY A 421 -13.25 3.45 4.31
N SER A 422 -12.35 4.42 4.53
CA SER A 422 -10.92 4.14 4.76
C SER A 422 -10.67 3.60 6.17
N SER A 423 -11.27 4.18 7.20
CA SER A 423 -11.14 3.70 8.58
C SER A 423 -11.77 2.32 8.77
N ALA A 424 -12.92 2.05 8.14
CA ALA A 424 -13.51 0.72 8.15
C ALA A 424 -12.53 -0.31 7.59
N TYR A 425 -11.90 -0.02 6.45
CA TYR A 425 -10.89 -0.90 5.86
C TYR A 425 -9.71 -1.15 6.81
N PHE A 426 -9.06 -0.10 7.33
CA PHE A 426 -7.89 -0.29 8.20
C PHE A 426 -8.18 -0.92 9.56
N ASN A 427 -9.39 -0.76 10.09
CA ASN A 427 -9.81 -1.43 11.33
C ASN A 427 -10.26 -2.87 11.07
N SER A 428 -10.58 -3.22 9.83
CA SER A 428 -10.95 -4.59 9.43
C SER A 428 -9.73 -5.46 9.11
N ILE A 429 -8.53 -4.88 9.07
CA ILE A 429 -7.27 -5.62 8.88
C ILE A 429 -6.70 -5.92 10.26
N ASP A 430 -6.49 -7.19 10.54
CA ASP A 430 -5.86 -7.69 11.75
C ASP A 430 -4.49 -8.29 11.39
N PRO A 431 -3.36 -7.67 11.84
CA PRO A 431 -2.03 -8.21 11.61
C PRO A 431 -1.85 -9.64 12.14
N ARG A 432 -2.56 -10.01 13.22
CA ARG A 432 -2.52 -11.36 13.77
C ARG A 432 -3.21 -12.36 12.87
N GLU A 433 -4.39 -12.04 12.33
CA GLU A 433 -5.06 -12.93 11.37
C GLU A 433 -4.24 -13.07 10.09
N MET A 434 -3.55 -12.01 9.65
CA MET A 434 -2.60 -12.08 8.53
C MET A 434 -1.42 -13.01 8.84
N ALA A 435 -0.81 -12.88 10.02
CA ALA A 435 0.24 -13.78 10.47
C ALA A 435 -0.26 -15.23 10.56
N ARG A 436 -1.47 -15.45 11.07
CA ARG A 436 -2.12 -16.77 11.16
C ARG A 436 -2.40 -17.44 9.80
N GLN A 437 -2.37 -16.71 8.68
CA GLN A 437 -2.43 -17.36 7.37
C GLN A 437 -1.16 -18.14 7.03
N ASN A 438 0.01 -17.57 7.35
CA ASN A 438 1.30 -18.21 7.16
C ASN A 438 1.73 -19.04 8.38
N PHE A 439 1.03 -18.85 9.50
CA PHE A 439 1.26 -19.50 10.79
C PHE A 439 -0.04 -20.08 11.39
N PRO A 440 -0.81 -20.94 10.68
CA PRO A 440 -2.10 -21.47 11.15
C PRO A 440 -2.10 -22.22 12.47
N TYR A 441 -1.01 -22.90 12.80
CA TYR A 441 -0.92 -23.77 13.98
C TYR A 441 0.28 -23.40 14.82
N GLY A 442 0.14 -23.48 16.15
CA GLY A 442 1.15 -23.18 17.15
C GLY A 442 1.65 -21.73 17.14
N GLU A 443 2.71 -21.45 17.89
CA GLU A 443 3.29 -20.12 18.09
C GLU A 443 4.77 -20.07 17.70
N ILE A 444 5.47 -21.22 17.68
CA ILE A 444 6.89 -21.34 17.35
C ILE A 444 7.06 -22.42 16.27
N SER A 445 7.81 -22.11 15.21
CA SER A 445 8.11 -23.01 14.10
C SER A 445 9.62 -23.24 14.09
N VAL A 446 10.00 -24.52 14.06
CA VAL A 446 11.37 -24.99 14.02
C VAL A 446 11.54 -25.75 12.71
N GLU A 447 12.31 -25.19 11.79
CA GLU A 447 12.48 -25.71 10.43
C GLU A 447 13.91 -26.21 10.22
N LEU A 448 14.07 -27.35 9.54
CA LEU A 448 15.38 -27.86 9.18
C LEU A 448 16.01 -26.98 8.08
N GLY A 449 17.28 -26.65 8.29
CA GLY A 449 18.04 -25.70 7.45
C GLY A 449 18.06 -24.29 8.02
N ALA A 450 19.13 -23.54 7.76
CA ALA A 450 19.39 -22.22 8.33
C ALA A 450 18.35 -21.14 7.96
N PHE A 451 17.58 -21.37 6.89
CA PHE A 451 16.47 -20.50 6.45
C PHE A 451 15.26 -21.32 5.98
N GLY A 452 15.10 -22.52 6.53
CA GLY A 452 14.09 -23.48 6.10
C GLY A 452 14.42 -24.17 4.76
N PRO A 453 13.54 -25.08 4.30
CA PRO A 453 13.83 -25.99 3.19
C PRO A 453 14.01 -25.30 1.83
N GLN A 454 13.28 -24.23 1.52
CA GLN A 454 13.36 -23.54 0.22
C GLN A 454 14.70 -22.85 -0.06
N ALA A 455 15.58 -22.75 0.95
CA ALA A 455 16.90 -22.16 0.78
C ALA A 455 17.92 -23.11 0.13
N TYR A 456 17.54 -24.37 -0.08
CA TYR A 456 18.43 -25.44 -0.51
C TYR A 456 18.00 -26.04 -1.85
N GLN A 457 18.97 -26.55 -2.60
CA GLN A 457 18.68 -27.46 -3.70
C GLN A 457 18.45 -28.89 -3.19
N SER A 458 17.90 -29.76 -4.04
CA SER A 458 17.52 -31.13 -3.66
C SER A 458 18.65 -31.93 -3.02
N SER A 459 19.83 -31.97 -3.64
CA SER A 459 21.00 -32.71 -3.14
C SER A 459 21.48 -32.21 -1.78
N GLN A 460 21.59 -30.89 -1.62
CA GLN A 460 21.99 -30.23 -0.37
C GLN A 460 21.00 -30.51 0.76
N TYR A 461 19.70 -30.48 0.45
CA TYR A 461 18.68 -30.70 1.45
C TYR A 461 18.58 -32.16 1.88
N ILE A 462 18.76 -33.09 0.95
CA ILE A 462 18.85 -34.53 1.23
C ILE A 462 20.01 -34.81 2.19
N GLU A 463 21.19 -34.24 1.95
CA GLU A 463 22.36 -34.39 2.85
C GLU A 463 22.06 -33.86 4.27
N LEU A 464 21.33 -32.73 4.38
CA LEU A 464 20.89 -32.21 5.67
C LEU A 464 19.92 -33.17 6.40
N GLN A 465 19.10 -33.90 5.66
CA GLN A 465 18.15 -34.85 6.24
C GLN A 465 18.77 -36.21 6.60
N GLU A 466 19.94 -36.57 6.07
CA GLU A 466 20.67 -37.76 6.53
C GLU A 466 21.06 -37.65 8.02
N ASN A 467 21.36 -36.43 8.49
CA ASN A 467 21.64 -36.12 9.89
C ASN A 467 20.56 -35.20 10.48
N ASN A 468 19.30 -35.54 10.26
CA ASN A 468 18.17 -34.69 10.61
C ASN A 468 18.07 -34.42 12.12
N LEU A 469 18.19 -33.15 12.49
CA LEU A 469 18.13 -32.65 13.87
C LEU A 469 16.71 -32.68 14.46
N LEU A 470 15.68 -32.77 13.63
CA LEU A 470 14.28 -32.93 14.06
C LEU A 470 13.97 -34.41 14.30
N SER A 471 14.81 -35.07 15.10
CA SER A 471 14.65 -36.48 15.48
C SER A 471 13.49 -36.66 16.46
N SER A 472 12.94 -37.86 16.53
CA SER A 472 11.87 -38.18 17.48
C SER A 472 12.26 -37.88 18.94
N GLU A 473 13.52 -38.12 19.31
CA GLU A 473 14.04 -37.80 20.65
C GLU A 473 14.02 -36.30 20.94
N ILE A 474 14.44 -35.46 19.98
CA ILE A 474 14.44 -34.00 20.15
C ILE A 474 13.01 -33.46 20.18
N VAL A 475 12.13 -33.96 19.30
CA VAL A 475 10.71 -33.60 19.29
C VAL A 475 10.05 -33.96 20.62
N ASP A 476 10.33 -35.14 21.18
CA ASP A 476 9.83 -35.55 22.49
C ASP A 476 10.39 -34.68 23.64
N ASN A 477 11.66 -34.26 23.56
CA ASN A 477 12.24 -33.32 24.52
C ASN A 477 11.51 -31.97 24.51
N ILE A 478 11.25 -31.42 23.31
CA ILE A 478 10.49 -30.17 23.15
C ILE A 478 9.07 -30.33 23.70
N LYS A 479 8.42 -31.48 23.44
CA LYS A 479 7.07 -31.78 23.92
C LYS A 479 6.94 -31.72 25.44
N ASN A 480 8.02 -32.06 26.14
CA ASN A 480 8.06 -32.12 27.60
C ASN A 480 8.47 -30.79 28.25
N LEU A 481 8.74 -29.74 27.47
CA LEU A 481 9.02 -28.40 28.01
C LEU A 481 7.77 -27.81 28.69
N VAL A 482 8.01 -27.05 29.76
CA VAL A 482 6.93 -26.38 30.50
C VAL A 482 6.32 -25.28 29.63
N GLY A 483 5.01 -25.35 29.42
CA GLY A 483 4.25 -24.38 28.60
C GLY A 483 3.98 -24.83 27.17
N VAL A 484 4.50 -26.00 26.74
CA VAL A 484 4.15 -26.64 25.46
C VAL A 484 2.88 -27.46 25.62
N ASN A 485 1.86 -27.15 24.82
CA ASN A 485 0.57 -27.84 24.82
C ASN A 485 0.55 -29.01 23.85
N SER A 486 1.02 -28.78 22.63
CA SER A 486 1.04 -29.77 21.57
C SER A 486 2.10 -29.46 20.51
N LEU A 487 2.38 -30.43 19.65
CA LEU A 487 3.33 -30.32 18.55
C LEU A 487 2.71 -30.90 17.29
N LYS A 488 3.03 -30.29 16.15
CA LYS A 488 2.73 -30.84 14.82
C LYS A 488 4.01 -30.98 14.03
N GLU A 489 4.26 -32.18 13.54
CA GLU A 489 5.40 -32.51 12.68
C GLU A 489 4.99 -32.47 11.22
N TYR A 490 5.85 -31.90 10.38
CA TYR A 490 5.69 -31.86 8.94
C TYR A 490 6.83 -32.65 8.29
N LYS A 491 6.43 -33.61 7.44
CA LYS A 491 7.33 -34.53 6.74
C LYS A 491 7.38 -34.22 5.26
N GLY A 492 8.57 -34.26 4.68
CA GLY A 492 8.77 -33.83 3.31
C GLY A 492 10.25 -33.64 2.99
N THR A 493 10.53 -33.30 1.74
CA THR A 493 11.88 -33.03 1.28
C THR A 493 11.85 -32.05 0.11
N VAL A 494 13.03 -31.58 -0.31
CA VAL A 494 13.18 -30.70 -1.46
C VAL A 494 13.63 -31.55 -2.64
N LEU A 495 12.86 -31.53 -3.73
CA LEU A 495 13.22 -32.23 -4.97
C LEU A 495 13.19 -31.27 -6.15
N ASN A 496 14.08 -31.49 -7.12
CA ASN A 496 14.12 -30.70 -8.36
C ASN A 496 12.98 -31.20 -9.26
N VAL A 497 11.98 -30.35 -9.48
CA VAL A 497 10.79 -30.67 -10.28
C VAL A 497 10.89 -30.00 -11.63
N ASN A 498 10.90 -30.81 -12.68
CA ASN A 498 10.82 -30.39 -14.07
C ASN A 498 9.38 -30.03 -14.41
N ILE A 499 9.15 -28.73 -14.54
CA ILE A 499 7.88 -28.14 -14.96
C ILE A 499 7.72 -28.38 -16.48
N PRO A 500 6.50 -28.66 -17.00
CA PRO A 500 6.28 -28.98 -18.42
C PRO A 500 6.80 -27.93 -19.42
N THR A 501 7.00 -26.70 -18.97
CA THR A 501 7.51 -25.58 -19.76
C THR A 501 9.05 -25.54 -19.85
N GLY A 502 9.75 -26.50 -19.24
CA GLY A 502 11.21 -26.68 -19.27
C GLY A 502 11.95 -26.10 -18.06
N TYR A 503 11.27 -25.37 -17.18
CA TYR A 503 11.87 -24.90 -15.93
C TYR A 503 12.07 -26.05 -14.96
N ILE A 504 13.09 -25.95 -14.13
CA ILE A 504 13.38 -26.92 -13.09
C ILE A 504 13.55 -26.15 -11.80
N GLU A 505 12.72 -26.49 -10.82
CA GLU A 505 12.64 -25.74 -9.57
C GLU A 505 12.80 -26.69 -8.38
N PRO A 506 13.66 -26.36 -7.41
CA PRO A 506 13.69 -27.08 -6.14
C PRO A 506 12.41 -26.75 -5.38
N LEU A 507 11.53 -27.74 -5.23
CA LEU A 507 10.24 -27.57 -4.56
C LEU A 507 10.16 -28.46 -3.33
N VAL A 508 9.58 -27.91 -2.26
CA VAL A 508 9.21 -28.69 -1.08
C VAL A 508 8.01 -29.57 -1.44
N ILE A 509 8.22 -30.88 -1.35
CA ILE A 509 7.18 -31.90 -1.48
C ILE A 509 6.87 -32.45 -0.09
N THR A 510 5.64 -32.25 0.36
CA THR A 510 5.19 -32.69 1.69
C THR A 510 4.44 -34.01 1.61
N ALA A 511 4.82 -34.95 2.48
CA ALA A 511 4.07 -36.16 2.74
C ALA A 511 2.81 -35.84 3.56
N MET A 512 1.65 -36.15 3.01
CA MET A 512 0.36 -35.82 3.62
C MET A 512 0.03 -36.73 4.80
N THR A 513 -0.45 -36.13 5.88
CA THR A 513 -1.17 -36.86 6.94
C THR A 513 -2.68 -36.88 6.67
N GLU A 514 -3.44 -37.74 7.37
CA GLU A 514 -4.90 -37.73 7.30
C GLU A 514 -5.52 -36.37 7.69
N ASP A 515 -4.87 -35.64 8.60
CA ASP A 515 -5.32 -34.30 8.99
C ASP A 515 -5.02 -33.26 7.92
N ASP A 516 -3.92 -33.41 7.17
CA ASP A 516 -3.63 -32.57 6.01
C ASP A 516 -4.62 -32.87 4.87
N GLN A 517 -5.01 -34.14 4.64
CA GLN A 517 -6.07 -34.49 3.68
C GLN A 517 -7.38 -33.77 4.02
N LYS A 518 -7.84 -33.83 5.29
CA LYS A 518 -9.07 -33.13 5.72
C LYS A 518 -8.98 -31.61 5.56
N LEU A 519 -7.77 -31.05 5.68
CA LEU A 519 -7.55 -29.62 5.46
C LEU A 519 -7.60 -29.30 3.96
N LEU A 520 -6.83 -30.01 3.14
CA LEU A 520 -6.73 -29.84 1.70
C LEU A 520 -8.09 -30.02 1.00
N GLU A 521 -8.90 -30.98 1.45
CA GLU A 521 -10.25 -31.24 0.90
C GLU A 521 -11.17 -30.00 0.98
N LYS A 522 -10.99 -29.14 2.00
CA LYS A 522 -11.77 -27.89 2.13
C LYS A 522 -11.38 -26.82 1.11
N TYR A 523 -10.16 -26.89 0.58
CA TYR A 523 -9.58 -25.91 -0.34
C TYR A 523 -9.38 -26.50 -1.75
N LEU A 524 -9.89 -27.70 -2.01
CA LEU A 524 -9.82 -28.35 -3.31
C LEU A 524 -10.63 -27.56 -4.36
N ILE A 525 -9.94 -27.08 -5.40
CA ILE A 525 -10.56 -26.44 -6.55
C ILE A 525 -11.07 -27.52 -7.51
N THR A 526 -10.20 -28.47 -7.85
CA THR A 526 -10.48 -29.57 -8.79
C THR A 526 -9.59 -30.77 -8.50
N GLY A 527 -10.08 -31.98 -8.77
CA GLY A 527 -9.32 -33.23 -8.63
C GLY A 527 -9.68 -34.03 -7.38
N THR A 528 -8.69 -34.68 -6.76
CA THR A 528 -8.81 -35.50 -5.54
C THR A 528 -7.75 -35.10 -4.51
N THR A 529 -8.04 -35.33 -3.23
CA THR A 529 -7.08 -35.22 -2.12
C THR A 529 -6.89 -36.55 -1.38
N ASP A 530 -7.44 -37.64 -1.91
CA ASP A 530 -7.41 -38.95 -1.27
C ASP A 530 -6.01 -39.57 -1.31
N ILE A 531 -5.42 -39.81 -0.14
CA ILE A 531 -4.05 -40.32 -0.02
C ILE A 531 -3.90 -41.71 -0.68
N GLN A 532 -4.92 -42.58 -0.60
CA GLN A 532 -4.87 -43.90 -1.23
C GLN A 532 -4.92 -43.80 -2.74
N GLU A 533 -5.77 -42.92 -3.27
CA GLU A 533 -5.87 -42.68 -4.71
C GLU A 533 -4.57 -42.09 -5.29
N LEU A 534 -3.90 -41.20 -4.53
CA LEU A 534 -2.58 -40.68 -4.89
C LEU A 534 -1.54 -41.80 -4.92
N SER A 535 -1.45 -42.62 -3.87
CA SER A 535 -0.53 -43.76 -3.76
C SER A 535 -0.66 -44.72 -4.95
N GLU A 536 -1.89 -45.09 -5.34
CA GLU A 536 -2.13 -46.04 -6.43
C GLU A 536 -1.76 -45.50 -7.83
N ASN A 537 -1.65 -44.18 -8.00
CA ASN A 537 -1.54 -43.52 -9.30
C ASN A 537 -0.35 -42.56 -9.43
N ASP A 538 0.66 -42.67 -8.56
CA ASP A 538 1.84 -41.78 -8.55
C ASP A 538 1.42 -40.29 -8.49
N GLY A 539 0.45 -40.01 -7.64
CA GLY A 539 -0.29 -38.75 -7.60
C GLY A 539 0.36 -37.66 -6.76
N ILE A 540 0.29 -36.42 -7.26
CA ILE A 540 0.68 -35.20 -6.55
C ILE A 540 -0.47 -34.19 -6.59
N ILE A 541 -0.64 -33.48 -5.49
CA ILE A 541 -1.50 -32.31 -5.37
C ILE A 541 -0.62 -31.05 -5.45
N ILE A 542 -1.10 -30.03 -6.15
CA ILE A 542 -0.39 -28.77 -6.35
C ILE A 542 -1.23 -27.58 -5.88
N THR A 543 -0.58 -26.59 -5.29
CA THR A 543 -1.23 -25.33 -4.91
C THR A 543 -1.37 -24.39 -6.11
N ASN A 544 -2.52 -23.78 -6.28
CA ASN A 544 -2.79 -22.87 -7.39
C ASN A 544 -2.29 -21.46 -7.08
N THR A 545 -0.99 -21.23 -7.31
CA THR A 545 -0.39 -19.91 -7.17
C THR A 545 -0.32 -19.19 -8.53
N PRO A 546 -0.44 -17.85 -8.57
CA PRO A 546 -0.23 -17.09 -9.81
C PRO A 546 1.14 -17.32 -10.45
N GLN A 547 2.13 -17.75 -9.66
CA GLN A 547 3.50 -17.98 -10.10
C GLN A 547 3.60 -19.04 -11.21
N TRP A 548 2.79 -20.11 -11.15
CA TRP A 548 2.75 -21.13 -12.22
C TRP A 548 2.55 -20.53 -13.59
N LYS A 549 1.62 -19.59 -13.71
CA LYS A 549 1.33 -18.89 -14.96
C LYS A 549 2.24 -17.70 -15.21
N ASP A 550 2.45 -16.85 -14.20
CA ASP A 550 3.14 -15.56 -14.35
C ASP A 550 4.65 -15.69 -14.47
N ILE A 551 5.24 -16.74 -13.89
CA ILE A 551 6.68 -17.03 -13.91
C ILE A 551 6.97 -18.17 -14.88
N PHE A 552 6.28 -19.30 -14.73
CA PHE A 552 6.62 -20.51 -15.49
C PHE A 552 5.84 -20.64 -16.80
N GLY A 553 4.76 -19.85 -17.00
CA GLY A 553 3.91 -19.95 -18.20
C GLY A 553 3.09 -21.24 -18.25
N TRP A 554 2.98 -21.96 -17.15
CA TRP A 554 2.24 -23.21 -17.02
C TRP A 554 0.85 -22.94 -16.45
N GLU A 555 -0.18 -23.21 -17.25
CA GLU A 555 -1.57 -23.27 -16.77
C GLU A 555 -1.85 -24.69 -16.27
N VAL A 556 -1.63 -24.90 -14.97
CA VAL A 556 -1.76 -26.21 -14.31
C VAL A 556 -3.16 -26.78 -14.50
N ALA A 557 -3.24 -28.03 -14.96
CA ALA A 557 -4.48 -28.79 -15.06
C ALA A 557 -4.36 -30.17 -14.40
N VAL A 558 -5.47 -30.68 -13.87
CA VAL A 558 -5.54 -32.06 -13.39
C VAL A 558 -5.31 -33.01 -14.56
N GLY A 559 -4.38 -33.95 -14.38
CA GLY A 559 -3.92 -34.88 -15.41
C GLY A 559 -2.59 -34.48 -16.04
N ASP A 560 -2.10 -33.26 -15.81
CA ASP A 560 -0.73 -32.88 -16.19
C ASP A 560 0.28 -33.78 -15.48
N THR A 561 1.46 -33.95 -16.08
CA THR A 561 2.55 -34.73 -15.50
C THR A 561 3.75 -33.84 -15.26
N VAL A 562 4.38 -34.00 -14.10
CA VAL A 562 5.67 -33.37 -13.76
C VAL A 562 6.71 -34.47 -13.59
N SER A 563 7.95 -34.17 -13.95
CA SER A 563 9.06 -35.09 -13.77
C SER A 563 9.93 -34.62 -12.61
N ILE A 564 10.34 -35.53 -11.73
CA ILE A 564 11.10 -35.23 -10.51
C ILE A 564 12.47 -35.89 -10.66
N ASN A 565 13.53 -35.09 -10.58
CA ASN A 565 14.91 -35.58 -10.65
C ASN A 565 15.31 -36.14 -9.28
N LEU A 566 15.71 -37.42 -9.25
CA LEU A 566 16.11 -38.11 -8.03
C LEU A 566 17.63 -38.07 -7.85
N SER A 567 18.08 -38.27 -6.61
CA SER A 567 19.51 -38.22 -6.25
C SER A 567 20.39 -39.27 -6.94
N ASN A 568 19.79 -40.32 -7.51
CA ASN A 568 20.46 -41.37 -8.27
C ASN A 568 20.43 -41.16 -9.80
N GLU A 569 20.17 -39.94 -10.26
CA GLU A 569 20.00 -39.56 -11.68
C GLU A 569 18.79 -40.19 -12.38
N SER A 570 17.92 -40.93 -11.66
CA SER A 570 16.66 -41.41 -12.21
C SER A 570 15.58 -40.34 -12.16
N VAL A 571 14.58 -40.47 -13.04
CA VAL A 571 13.47 -39.51 -13.14
C VAL A 571 12.18 -40.21 -12.74
N TYR A 572 11.52 -39.69 -11.72
CA TYR A 572 10.18 -40.13 -11.33
C TYR A 572 9.13 -39.26 -12.00
N THR A 573 8.12 -39.87 -12.62
CA THR A 573 7.04 -39.11 -13.27
C THR A 573 5.80 -39.14 -12.39
N ALA A 574 5.39 -37.97 -11.93
CA ALA A 574 4.22 -37.81 -11.07
C ALA A 574 3.08 -37.14 -11.83
N LYS A 575 1.85 -37.50 -11.48
CA LYS A 575 0.64 -36.95 -12.10
C LYS A 575 -0.04 -35.97 -11.17
N ILE A 576 -0.39 -34.79 -11.69
CA ILE A 576 -1.20 -33.81 -10.98
C ILE A 576 -2.63 -34.35 -10.85
N MET A 577 -3.04 -34.67 -9.62
CA MET A 577 -4.35 -35.27 -9.32
C MET A 577 -5.27 -34.34 -8.54
N GLY A 578 -4.73 -33.29 -7.92
CA GLY A 578 -5.51 -32.28 -7.19
C GLY A 578 -4.91 -30.89 -7.34
N ILE A 579 -5.76 -29.88 -7.41
CA ILE A 579 -5.39 -28.45 -7.42
C ILE A 579 -6.07 -27.76 -6.25
N ILE A 580 -5.27 -27.13 -5.39
CA ILE A 580 -5.72 -26.51 -4.13
C ILE A 580 -5.68 -24.99 -4.24
N ASP A 581 -6.62 -24.30 -3.60
CA ASP A 581 -6.58 -22.85 -3.44
C ASP A 581 -5.36 -22.42 -2.62
N SER A 582 -4.54 -21.52 -3.17
CA SER A 582 -3.35 -21.00 -2.49
C SER A 582 -3.66 -20.17 -1.25
N ASN A 583 -4.92 -19.82 -1.00
CA ASN A 583 -5.38 -19.22 0.25
C ASN A 583 -5.49 -20.23 1.41
N MET A 584 -5.15 -21.51 1.19
CA MET A 584 -5.10 -22.51 2.24
C MET A 584 -4.12 -22.06 3.34
N PRO A 585 -4.54 -22.02 4.61
CA PRO A 585 -3.68 -21.64 5.70
C PRO A 585 -2.74 -22.81 6.00
N TYR A 586 -1.45 -22.65 5.69
CA TYR A 586 -0.44 -23.69 5.85
C TYR A 586 0.84 -23.12 6.45
N ASN A 587 1.40 -23.81 7.45
CA ASN A 587 2.72 -23.52 7.98
C ASN A 587 3.74 -24.00 6.95
N GLY A 588 4.37 -23.10 6.19
CA GLY A 588 5.52 -23.43 5.34
C GLY A 588 5.37 -23.13 3.85
N TYR A 589 6.18 -23.85 3.06
CA TYR A 589 6.56 -23.51 1.69
C TYR A 589 6.06 -24.51 0.65
N SER A 590 5.26 -25.47 1.09
CA SER A 590 4.86 -26.64 0.32
C SER A 590 4.01 -26.25 -0.87
N SER A 591 4.63 -26.35 -2.04
CA SER A 591 3.97 -26.14 -3.32
C SER A 591 3.31 -27.42 -3.81
N LEU A 592 3.79 -28.57 -3.33
CA LEU A 592 3.36 -29.91 -3.72
C LEU A 592 3.11 -30.81 -2.49
N PHE A 593 2.07 -31.63 -2.57
CA PHE A 593 1.72 -32.64 -1.57
C PHE A 593 1.56 -34.01 -2.22
N THR A 594 1.99 -35.06 -1.53
CA THR A 594 1.87 -36.44 -2.04
C THR A 594 1.63 -37.43 -0.90
N ALA A 595 1.37 -38.68 -1.25
CA ALA A 595 1.20 -39.75 -0.28
C ALA A 595 2.55 -40.09 0.40
N PRO A 596 2.57 -40.42 1.71
CA PRO A 596 3.82 -40.67 2.43
C PRO A 596 4.66 -41.81 1.85
N ASP A 597 4.02 -42.86 1.36
CA ASP A 597 4.66 -44.03 0.76
C ASP A 597 5.40 -43.69 -0.54
N ILE A 598 4.79 -42.86 -1.41
CA ILE A 598 5.44 -42.32 -2.61
C ILE A 598 6.76 -41.62 -2.24
N LEU A 599 6.74 -40.75 -1.22
CA LEU A 599 7.94 -40.01 -0.86
C LEU A 599 9.06 -40.93 -0.33
N SER A 600 8.69 -41.95 0.47
CA SER A 600 9.65 -42.96 0.97
C SER A 600 10.19 -43.89 -0.11
N ASP A 601 9.43 -44.14 -1.18
CA ASP A 601 9.90 -44.93 -2.33
C ASP A 601 10.88 -44.13 -3.20
N ILE A 602 10.66 -42.82 -3.30
CA ILE A 602 11.46 -41.90 -4.12
C ILE A 602 12.77 -41.51 -3.43
N VAL A 603 12.75 -41.37 -2.10
CA VAL A 603 13.89 -40.86 -1.32
C VAL A 603 14.25 -41.84 -0.20
N SER A 604 15.47 -42.37 -0.24
CA SER A 604 16.00 -43.31 0.77
C SER A 604 16.48 -42.61 2.05
N ILE A 605 15.62 -41.83 2.69
CA ILE A 605 15.92 -41.11 3.94
C ILE A 605 14.93 -41.55 5.04
N ASP A 606 15.46 -41.93 6.19
CA ASP A 606 14.66 -42.43 7.31
C ASP A 606 13.87 -41.32 8.03
N ASN A 607 14.45 -40.13 8.19
CA ASN A 607 13.81 -39.00 8.87
C ASN A 607 13.51 -37.83 7.91
N LEU A 608 12.26 -37.76 7.46
CA LEU A 608 11.76 -36.72 6.57
C LEU A 608 11.20 -35.49 7.30
N ASN A 609 11.33 -35.38 8.63
CA ASN A 609 10.85 -34.21 9.37
C ASN A 609 11.58 -32.94 8.89
N TYR A 610 10.87 -32.00 8.28
CA TYR A 610 11.49 -30.73 7.87
C TYR A 610 11.03 -29.55 8.70
N GLN A 611 9.91 -29.67 9.42
CA GLN A 611 9.39 -28.62 10.27
C GLN A 611 8.63 -29.23 11.45
N VAL A 612 8.81 -28.63 12.62
CA VAL A 612 8.07 -28.93 13.84
C VAL A 612 7.47 -27.63 14.34
N VAL A 613 6.16 -27.62 14.52
CA VAL A 613 5.44 -26.46 14.99
C VAL A 613 4.90 -26.72 16.39
N ILE A 614 5.19 -25.79 17.28
CA ILE A 614 5.01 -25.88 18.73
C ILE A 614 3.87 -24.97 19.14
N ASP A 615 2.85 -25.58 19.72
CA ASP A 615 1.71 -24.89 20.34
C ASP A 615 2.04 -24.61 21.80
N VAL A 616 2.00 -23.33 22.18
CA VAL A 616 2.52 -22.81 23.45
C VAL A 616 1.44 -21.98 24.13
N ASP A 617 1.42 -22.02 25.47
CA ASP A 617 0.58 -21.12 26.24
C ASP A 617 0.87 -19.64 25.89
N ASP A 618 -0.19 -18.82 25.74
CA ASP A 618 -0.11 -17.41 25.28
C ASP A 618 0.93 -16.54 26.01
N ASN A 619 1.26 -16.86 27.28
CA ASN A 619 2.20 -16.10 28.11
C ASN A 619 3.59 -16.74 28.24
N MET A 620 3.81 -17.90 27.61
CA MET A 620 5.04 -18.70 27.73
C MET A 620 5.85 -18.72 26.43
N THR A 621 5.36 -18.12 25.35
CA THR A 621 6.00 -18.16 24.02
C THR A 621 7.47 -17.73 24.04
N GLU A 622 7.82 -16.62 24.69
CA GLU A 622 9.21 -16.14 24.77
C GLU A 622 10.11 -17.11 25.57
N ILE A 623 9.60 -17.65 26.68
CA ILE A 623 10.35 -18.57 27.55
C ILE A 623 10.60 -19.89 26.82
N VAL A 624 9.58 -20.45 26.18
CA VAL A 624 9.71 -21.69 25.40
C VAL A 624 10.61 -21.46 24.20
N MET A 625 10.54 -20.29 23.54
CA MET A 625 11.44 -19.93 22.44
C MET A 625 12.90 -19.97 22.89
N GLU A 626 13.24 -19.34 24.03
CA GLU A 626 14.62 -19.38 24.55
C GLU A 626 15.09 -20.81 24.88
N GLU A 627 14.21 -21.67 25.42
CA GLU A 627 14.56 -23.07 25.70
C GLU A 627 14.73 -23.89 24.42
N VAL A 628 13.89 -23.67 23.41
CA VAL A 628 14.01 -24.31 22.10
C VAL A 628 15.29 -23.84 21.39
N GLU A 629 15.62 -22.55 21.44
CA GLU A 629 16.88 -22.01 20.95
C GLU A 629 18.09 -22.64 21.66
N LYS A 630 18.02 -22.89 22.98
CA LYS A 630 19.09 -23.59 23.71
C LYS A 630 19.26 -25.04 23.25
N ILE A 631 18.18 -25.77 22.97
CA ILE A 631 18.23 -27.14 22.46
C ILE A 631 19.01 -27.19 21.13
N PHE A 632 18.75 -26.22 20.24
CA PHE A 632 19.35 -26.16 18.91
C PHE A 632 20.60 -25.31 18.81
N SER A 633 21.03 -24.68 19.91
CA SER A 633 22.24 -23.85 19.94
C SER A 633 23.38 -24.63 19.30
N ASN A 634 23.79 -25.76 19.84
CA ASN A 634 24.96 -26.51 19.35
C ASN A 634 24.85 -27.17 17.96
N THR A 635 23.80 -26.94 17.15
CA THR A 635 23.60 -27.68 15.89
C THR A 635 23.33 -26.83 14.65
N GLY A 636 22.93 -25.56 14.76
CA GLY A 636 22.95 -24.54 13.70
C GLY A 636 22.12 -24.77 12.42
N ASN A 637 21.74 -26.00 12.08
CA ASN A 637 21.03 -26.34 10.84
C ASN A 637 19.51 -26.27 11.04
N VAL A 638 19.04 -25.26 11.77
CA VAL A 638 17.62 -25.08 12.08
C VAL A 638 17.28 -23.59 12.05
N TYR A 639 16.14 -23.27 11.45
CA TYR A 639 15.57 -21.93 11.39
C TYR A 639 14.37 -21.86 12.33
N ILE A 640 14.43 -20.96 13.31
CA ILE A 640 13.39 -20.84 14.34
C ILE A 640 12.68 -19.51 14.14
N THR A 641 11.37 -19.58 13.98
CA THR A 641 10.51 -18.39 13.85
C THR A 641 9.35 -18.48 14.83
N ASN A 642 8.75 -17.33 15.12
CA ASN A 642 7.56 -17.28 15.95
C ASN A 642 6.50 -16.36 15.35
N LEU A 643 5.25 -16.55 15.78
CA LEU A 643 4.10 -15.79 15.32
C LEU A 643 4.25 -14.28 15.59
N ASN A 644 4.85 -13.89 16.72
CA ASN A 644 4.95 -12.49 17.12
C ASN A 644 5.86 -11.69 16.17
N THR A 645 6.96 -12.28 15.68
CA THR A 645 7.82 -11.67 14.67
C THR A 645 7.05 -11.35 13.39
N TRP A 646 6.20 -12.29 12.92
CA TRP A 646 5.34 -12.07 11.75
C TRP A 646 4.30 -10.97 12.00
N ILE A 647 3.70 -10.93 13.20
CA ILE A 647 2.76 -9.86 13.59
C ILE A 647 3.45 -8.50 13.50
N GLU A 648 4.63 -8.36 14.09
CA GLU A 648 5.40 -7.10 14.07
C GLU A 648 5.78 -6.67 12.65
N GLU A 649 6.18 -7.61 11.79
CA GLU A 649 6.50 -7.33 10.40
C GLU A 649 5.27 -6.83 9.62
N TYR A 650 4.11 -7.48 9.79
CA TYR A 650 2.87 -7.03 9.18
C TYR A 650 2.39 -5.71 9.75
N GLU A 651 2.58 -5.46 11.04
CA GLU A 651 2.20 -4.20 11.67
C GLU A 651 3.05 -3.04 11.12
N LYS A 652 4.38 -3.21 11.04
CA LYS A 652 5.29 -2.26 10.38
C LYS A 652 4.94 -2.06 8.91
N ALA A 653 4.60 -3.12 8.19
CA ALA A 653 4.18 -3.03 6.79
C ALA A 653 2.87 -2.22 6.65
N LEU A 654 1.87 -2.47 7.51
CA LEU A 654 0.61 -1.75 7.51
C LEU A 654 0.77 -0.29 7.90
N GLU A 655 1.67 0.05 8.82
CA GLU A 655 1.97 1.44 9.19
C GLU A 655 2.44 2.27 7.99
N ASN A 656 3.27 1.69 7.12
CA ASN A 656 3.73 2.34 5.89
C ASN A 656 2.58 2.71 4.93
N TYR A 657 1.48 1.95 4.95
CA TYR A 657 0.27 2.25 4.17
C TYR A 657 -0.73 3.14 4.93
N ARG A 658 -0.83 2.97 6.25
CA ARG A 658 -1.80 3.62 7.13
C ARG A 658 -1.50 5.12 7.29
N ILE A 659 -0.24 5.48 7.51
CA ILE A 659 0.18 6.87 7.75
C ILE A 659 -0.19 7.81 6.58
N PRO A 660 0.18 7.52 5.32
CA PRO A 660 -0.18 8.38 4.19
C PRO A 660 -1.70 8.55 4.02
N VAL A 661 -2.47 7.47 4.21
CA VAL A 661 -3.93 7.53 4.05
C VAL A 661 -4.59 8.37 5.13
N PHE A 662 -4.17 8.26 6.40
CA PHE A 662 -4.69 9.12 7.46
C PHE A 662 -4.36 10.60 7.24
N ILE A 663 -3.18 10.91 6.70
CA ILE A 663 -2.84 12.29 6.30
C ILE A 663 -3.84 12.78 5.24
N PHE A 664 -4.11 11.99 4.20
CA PHE A 664 -5.09 12.38 3.17
C PHE A 664 -6.52 12.54 3.70
N ILE A 665 -6.94 11.67 4.62
CA ILE A 665 -8.21 11.76 5.33
C ILE A 665 -8.29 13.07 6.12
N MET A 666 -7.24 13.45 6.85
CA MET A 666 -7.19 14.71 7.59
C MET A 666 -7.40 15.90 6.65
N PHE A 667 -6.76 15.92 5.47
CA PHE A 667 -6.97 16.94 4.44
C PHE A 667 -8.43 17.00 3.95
N ILE A 668 -9.04 15.84 3.70
CA ILE A 668 -10.45 15.73 3.30
C ILE A 668 -11.38 16.24 4.42
N GLY A 669 -11.06 15.98 5.68
CA GLY A 669 -11.79 16.50 6.84
C GLY A 669 -11.73 18.02 6.94
N VAL A 670 -10.53 18.61 6.82
CA VAL A 670 -10.32 20.07 6.78
C VAL A 670 -11.10 20.70 5.61
N PHE A 671 -11.12 20.00 4.48
CA PHE A 671 -11.88 20.42 3.31
C PHE A 671 -13.40 20.41 3.56
N GLY A 672 -13.93 19.36 4.20
CA GLY A 672 -15.33 19.30 4.66
C GLY A 672 -15.67 20.43 5.62
N PHE A 673 -14.76 20.74 6.54
CA PHE A 673 -14.88 21.85 7.48
C PHE A 673 -14.98 23.21 6.78
N ILE A 674 -14.07 23.52 5.86
CA ILE A 674 -14.08 24.80 5.13
C ILE A 674 -15.37 24.95 4.31
N ASN A 675 -15.86 23.84 3.75
CA ASN A 675 -17.14 23.83 3.04
C ASN A 675 -18.33 24.10 3.98
N LEU A 676 -18.32 23.55 5.20
CA LEU A 676 -19.31 23.83 6.23
C LEU A 676 -19.33 25.32 6.59
N LEU A 677 -18.16 25.87 6.94
CA LEU A 677 -17.98 27.28 7.24
C LEU A 677 -18.54 28.15 6.13
N ASN A 678 -18.12 27.90 4.90
CA ASN A 678 -18.55 28.68 3.75
C ASN A 678 -20.07 28.63 3.56
N THR A 679 -20.68 27.46 3.71
CA THR A 679 -22.14 27.33 3.56
C THR A 679 -22.88 28.12 4.63
N LEU A 680 -22.44 28.04 5.89
CA LEU A 680 -23.07 28.75 7.00
C LEU A 680 -22.92 30.26 6.87
N ILE A 681 -21.69 30.77 6.60
CA ILE A 681 -21.42 32.18 6.31
C ILE A 681 -22.40 32.68 5.26
N THR A 682 -22.42 31.97 4.14
CA THR A 682 -23.18 32.35 2.96
C THR A 682 -24.69 32.33 3.24
N ASN A 683 -25.20 31.33 3.95
CA ASN A 683 -26.61 31.26 4.34
C ASN A 683 -27.07 32.44 5.21
N VAL A 684 -26.18 32.96 6.05
CA VAL A 684 -26.48 34.11 6.90
C VAL A 684 -26.45 35.42 6.11
N PHE A 685 -25.40 35.66 5.34
CA PHE A 685 -25.24 36.90 4.57
C PHE A 685 -26.38 37.11 3.57
N VAL A 686 -26.88 36.04 2.96
CA VAL A 686 -27.98 36.11 1.98
C VAL A 686 -29.30 36.50 2.62
N ARG A 687 -29.55 36.05 3.84
CA ARG A 687 -30.81 36.30 4.55
C ARG A 687 -30.72 37.44 5.54
N LYS A 688 -29.65 38.23 5.50
CA LYS A 688 -29.46 39.40 6.38
C LYS A 688 -30.67 40.35 6.36
N HIS A 689 -31.27 40.57 5.19
CA HIS A 689 -32.44 41.43 5.00
C HIS A 689 -33.72 40.78 5.54
N GLU A 690 -33.95 39.50 5.25
CA GLU A 690 -35.08 38.73 5.82
C GLU A 690 -35.01 38.73 7.36
N PHE A 691 -33.82 38.51 7.92
CA PHE A 691 -33.61 38.56 9.37
C PHE A 691 -33.84 39.96 9.93
N ALA A 692 -33.40 41.01 9.23
CA ALA A 692 -33.65 42.38 9.67
C ALA A 692 -35.15 42.73 9.67
N ILE A 693 -35.92 42.26 8.68
CA ILE A 693 -37.39 42.37 8.70
C ILE A 693 -37.99 41.62 9.89
N LEU A 694 -37.60 40.37 10.10
CA LEU A 694 -38.11 39.58 11.24
C LEU A 694 -37.79 40.25 12.57
N GLN A 695 -36.59 40.83 12.72
CA GLN A 695 -36.20 41.59 13.90
C GLN A 695 -36.98 42.89 14.06
N ALA A 696 -37.29 43.60 12.96
CA ALA A 696 -38.13 44.79 12.99
C ALA A 696 -39.59 44.48 13.39
N VAL A 697 -40.09 43.29 13.06
CA VAL A 697 -41.42 42.80 13.47
C VAL A 697 -41.43 42.25 14.91
N GLY A 698 -40.27 42.14 15.57
CA GLY A 698 -40.16 41.78 16.99
C GLY A 698 -39.40 40.48 17.32
N LEU A 699 -38.77 39.83 16.33
CA LEU A 699 -37.95 38.64 16.57
C LEU A 699 -36.72 38.99 17.44
N GLY A 700 -36.62 38.36 18.62
CA GLY A 700 -35.50 38.61 19.53
C GLY A 700 -34.16 38.07 18.99
N ASN A 701 -33.05 38.67 19.43
CA ASN A 701 -31.70 38.21 19.06
C ASN A 701 -31.44 36.73 19.45
N ARG A 702 -32.00 36.28 20.59
CA ARG A 702 -31.91 34.88 21.04
C ARG A 702 -32.67 33.93 20.10
N GLN A 703 -33.86 34.35 19.63
CA GLN A 703 -34.67 33.57 18.69
C GLN A 703 -33.99 33.46 17.32
N LEU A 704 -33.40 34.54 16.81
CA LEU A 704 -32.61 34.51 15.57
C LEU A 704 -31.39 33.57 15.69
N SER A 705 -30.69 33.63 16.83
CA SER A 705 -29.56 32.75 17.13
C SER A 705 -29.98 31.28 17.12
N TYR A 706 -31.14 30.97 17.71
CA TYR A 706 -31.71 29.63 17.74
C TYR A 706 -32.09 29.14 16.33
N ILE A 707 -32.65 29.99 15.47
CA ILE A 707 -32.96 29.64 14.07
C ILE A 707 -31.68 29.23 13.33
N LEU A 708 -30.62 30.03 13.43
CA LEU A 708 -29.35 29.78 12.75
C LEU A 708 -28.68 28.49 13.24
N LEU A 709 -28.74 28.25 14.56
CA LEU A 709 -28.20 27.04 15.17
C LEU A 709 -28.94 25.78 14.70
N ILE A 710 -30.28 25.78 14.73
CA ILE A 710 -31.09 24.64 14.27
C ILE A 710 -30.85 24.36 12.79
N GLU A 711 -30.78 25.40 11.96
CA GLU A 711 -30.54 25.21 10.53
C GLU A 711 -29.16 24.60 10.25
N GLY A 712 -28.12 25.09 10.92
CA GLY A 712 -26.80 24.50 10.81
C GLY A 712 -26.71 23.07 11.35
N LEU A 713 -27.41 22.77 12.44
CA LEU A 713 -27.55 21.38 12.92
C LEU A 713 -28.23 20.49 11.89
N LEU A 714 -29.27 20.94 11.19
CA LEU A 714 -29.91 20.14 10.14
C LEU A 714 -28.94 19.78 9.00
N TYR A 715 -28.08 20.72 8.60
CA TYR A 715 -27.02 20.43 7.62
C TYR A 715 -25.99 19.42 8.14
N THR A 716 -25.53 19.64 9.38
CA THR A 716 -24.47 18.85 10.00
C THR A 716 -24.93 17.42 10.29
N VAL A 717 -26.09 17.26 10.93
CA VAL A 717 -26.71 15.96 11.21
C VAL A 717 -27.06 15.25 9.91
N GLY A 718 -27.59 15.96 8.91
CA GLY A 718 -27.84 15.37 7.59
C GLY A 718 -26.56 14.82 6.95
N ALA A 719 -25.45 15.54 7.05
CA ALA A 719 -24.15 15.11 6.53
C ALA A 719 -23.58 13.92 7.30
N ILE A 720 -23.73 13.90 8.62
CA ILE A 720 -23.34 12.78 9.51
C ILE A 720 -24.15 11.52 9.16
N ILE A 721 -25.48 11.62 9.04
CA ILE A 721 -26.33 10.48 8.67
C ILE A 721 -25.93 9.94 7.30
N LEU A 722 -25.71 10.82 6.33
CA LEU A 722 -25.27 10.43 4.99
C LEU A 722 -23.89 9.75 5.02
N ALA A 723 -22.96 10.26 5.84
CA ALA A 723 -21.67 9.65 6.06
C ALA A 723 -21.79 8.26 6.68
N ILE A 724 -22.60 8.07 7.72
CA ILE A 724 -22.81 6.75 8.35
C ILE A 724 -23.39 5.76 7.33
N ILE A 725 -24.46 6.12 6.65
CA ILE A 725 -25.17 5.19 5.76
C ILE A 725 -24.31 4.83 4.54
N ILE A 726 -23.89 5.85 3.79
CA ILE A 726 -23.15 5.62 2.54
C ILE A 726 -21.70 5.21 2.85
N GLY A 727 -21.09 5.75 3.89
CA GLY A 727 -19.74 5.37 4.32
C GLY A 727 -19.66 3.93 4.81
N SER A 728 -20.68 3.41 5.51
CA SER A 728 -20.74 1.98 5.86
C SER A 728 -20.80 1.12 4.61
N LEU A 729 -21.67 1.48 3.65
CA LEU A 729 -21.81 0.75 2.40
C LEU A 729 -20.51 0.75 1.58
N VAL A 730 -19.86 1.91 1.51
CA VAL A 730 -18.57 2.06 0.82
C VAL A 730 -17.47 1.28 1.55
N GLY A 731 -17.38 1.38 2.88
CA GLY A 731 -16.41 0.64 3.69
C GLY A 731 -16.58 -0.86 3.54
N TYR A 732 -17.81 -1.36 3.61
CA TYR A 732 -18.12 -2.77 3.38
C TYR A 732 -17.75 -3.22 1.95
N ALA A 733 -18.06 -2.40 0.94
CA ALA A 733 -17.69 -2.69 -0.44
C ALA A 733 -16.16 -2.72 -0.64
N ILE A 734 -15.43 -1.79 -0.03
CA ILE A 734 -13.96 -1.78 -0.03
C ILE A 734 -13.44 -3.06 0.61
N CYS A 735 -13.90 -3.41 1.82
CA CYS A 735 -13.47 -4.63 2.50
C CYS A 735 -13.73 -5.87 1.65
N LYS A 736 -14.91 -5.97 1.00
CA LYS A 736 -15.24 -7.10 0.13
C LYS A 736 -14.34 -7.18 -1.12
N VAL A 737 -14.03 -6.05 -1.76
CA VAL A 737 -13.13 -6.02 -2.92
C VAL A 737 -11.72 -6.45 -2.52
N PHE A 738 -11.18 -5.90 -1.43
CA PHE A 738 -9.84 -6.28 -0.98
C PHE A 738 -9.78 -7.71 -0.45
N ASN A 739 -10.86 -8.22 0.18
CA ASN A 739 -10.96 -9.62 0.58
C ASN A 739 -10.92 -10.55 -0.64
N SER A 740 -11.60 -10.19 -1.74
CA SER A 740 -11.57 -10.99 -2.98
C SER A 740 -10.22 -10.98 -3.69
N MET A 741 -9.32 -10.06 -3.31
CA MET A 741 -7.96 -10.00 -3.83
C MET A 741 -6.96 -10.74 -2.94
N SER A 742 -7.38 -11.28 -1.79
CA SER A 742 -6.56 -12.00 -0.79
C SER A 742 -5.24 -11.31 -0.39
N VAL A 743 -5.18 -9.98 -0.47
CA VAL A 743 -3.91 -9.23 -0.29
C VAL A 743 -3.46 -9.19 1.17
N PHE A 744 -4.40 -9.19 2.12
CA PHE A 744 -4.16 -9.00 3.55
C PHE A 744 -4.94 -10.02 4.39
N GLY A 745 -5.13 -11.22 3.85
CA GLY A 745 -5.92 -12.27 4.44
C GLY A 745 -7.42 -12.00 4.60
N ASP A 746 -8.06 -12.72 5.52
CA ASP A 746 -9.50 -12.66 5.75
C ASP A 746 -9.92 -11.35 6.42
N ILE A 747 -10.50 -10.44 5.64
CA ILE A 747 -10.96 -9.13 6.09
C ILE A 747 -12.37 -9.25 6.68
N LYS A 748 -12.47 -9.23 8.01
CA LYS A 748 -13.75 -9.17 8.74
C LYS A 748 -14.13 -7.71 8.95
N TYR A 749 -15.23 -7.28 8.32
CA TYR A 749 -15.68 -5.89 8.40
C TYR A 749 -15.89 -5.43 9.86
N GLN A 750 -15.11 -4.43 10.28
CA GLN A 750 -15.24 -3.74 11.55
C GLN A 750 -15.71 -2.30 11.33
N PHE A 751 -16.74 -1.90 12.07
CA PHE A 751 -17.26 -0.55 11.98
C PHE A 751 -16.34 0.44 12.72
N PRO A 752 -15.92 1.55 12.10
CA PRO A 752 -15.00 2.53 12.71
C PRO A 752 -15.75 3.47 13.68
N ILE A 753 -16.12 2.95 14.86
CA ILE A 753 -16.96 3.66 15.85
C ILE A 753 -16.25 4.93 16.33
N TRP A 754 -14.97 4.82 16.68
CA TRP A 754 -14.22 5.92 17.29
C TRP A 754 -13.99 7.07 16.30
N GLU A 755 -13.60 6.76 15.07
CA GLU A 755 -13.41 7.73 14.02
C GLU A 755 -14.73 8.43 13.68
N MET A 756 -15.84 7.68 13.62
CA MET A 756 -17.15 8.27 13.37
C MET A 756 -17.60 9.18 14.52
N LEU A 757 -17.37 8.79 15.78
CA LEU A 757 -17.67 9.61 16.95
C LEU A 757 -16.83 10.89 16.94
N THR A 758 -15.52 10.78 16.72
CA THR A 758 -14.64 11.96 16.66
C THR A 758 -15.03 12.91 15.54
N TYR A 759 -15.35 12.41 14.34
CA TYR A 759 -15.82 13.22 13.22
C TYR A 759 -17.15 13.91 13.54
N SER A 760 -18.11 13.18 14.10
CA SER A 760 -19.43 13.70 14.47
C SER A 760 -19.34 14.80 15.53
N VAL A 761 -18.58 14.56 16.60
CA VAL A 761 -18.35 15.54 17.67
C VAL A 761 -17.63 16.75 17.11
N THR A 762 -16.58 16.56 16.32
CA THR A 762 -15.81 17.66 15.70
C THR A 762 -16.70 18.52 14.82
N MET A 763 -17.51 17.92 13.93
CA MET A 763 -18.46 18.64 13.08
C MET A 763 -19.51 19.42 13.88
N LEU A 764 -20.05 18.85 14.96
CA LEU A 764 -21.02 19.51 15.83
C LEU A 764 -20.39 20.67 16.62
N VAL A 765 -19.21 20.48 17.20
CA VAL A 765 -18.47 21.52 17.94
C VAL A 765 -18.17 22.70 17.02
N ILE A 766 -17.64 22.41 15.83
CA ILE A 766 -17.39 23.40 14.77
C ILE A 766 -18.67 24.16 14.43
N GLN A 767 -19.78 23.46 14.20
CA GLN A 767 -21.07 24.05 13.87
C GLN A 767 -21.53 25.03 14.96
N VAL A 768 -21.38 24.65 16.23
CA VAL A 768 -21.76 25.48 17.38
C VAL A 768 -20.86 26.72 17.46
N ILE A 769 -19.54 26.55 17.45
CA ILE A 769 -18.55 27.66 17.48
C ILE A 769 -18.84 28.65 16.36
N PHE A 770 -19.10 28.14 15.15
CA PHE A 770 -19.36 28.98 14.00
C PHE A 770 -20.67 29.75 14.11
N SER A 771 -21.73 29.09 14.59
CA SER A 771 -23.03 29.74 14.84
C SER A 771 -22.83 30.94 15.78
N PHE A 772 -22.09 30.77 16.88
CA PHE A 772 -21.76 31.86 17.80
C PHE A 772 -20.96 32.99 17.15
N SER A 773 -19.91 32.66 16.38
CA SER A 773 -19.08 33.64 15.69
C SER A 773 -19.89 34.49 14.71
N THR A 774 -20.79 33.86 13.96
CA THR A 774 -21.64 34.53 12.97
C THR A 774 -22.68 35.44 13.62
N ILE A 775 -23.27 34.99 14.73
CA ILE A 775 -24.16 35.82 15.55
C ILE A 775 -23.41 37.06 16.07
N LYS A 776 -22.16 36.90 16.51
CA LYS A 776 -21.33 38.01 16.97
C LYS A 776 -21.04 39.00 15.84
N GLN A 777 -20.79 38.52 14.62
CA GLN A 777 -20.62 39.39 13.45
C GLN A 777 -21.90 40.13 13.07
N LEU A 778 -23.07 39.45 13.05
CA LEU A 778 -24.35 40.08 12.75
C LEU A 778 -24.64 41.22 13.72
N LYS A 779 -24.40 41.02 15.02
CA LYS A 779 -24.62 42.03 16.07
C LYS A 779 -23.78 43.31 15.90
N LYS A 780 -22.68 43.28 15.14
CA LYS A 780 -21.85 44.48 14.89
C LYS A 780 -22.52 45.50 13.95
N GLN A 781 -23.54 45.09 13.19
CA GLN A 781 -24.28 45.98 12.28
C GLN A 781 -25.64 46.32 12.88
N THR A 782 -26.07 47.58 12.78
CA THR A 782 -27.40 48.00 13.23
C THR A 782 -28.50 47.39 12.34
N ILE A 783 -29.74 47.31 12.85
CA ILE A 783 -30.88 46.82 12.06
C ILE A 783 -31.08 47.69 10.82
N VAL A 784 -30.89 49.01 10.95
CA VAL A 784 -31.00 49.98 9.86
C VAL A 784 -29.92 49.73 8.80
N GLU A 785 -28.66 49.54 9.21
CA GLU A 785 -27.58 49.19 8.27
C GLU A 785 -27.86 47.87 7.54
N ARG A 786 -28.39 46.87 8.24
CA ARG A 786 -28.73 45.58 7.61
C ARG A 786 -29.89 45.70 6.61
N LEU A 787 -30.90 46.52 6.91
CA LEU A 787 -32.01 46.85 5.99
C LEU A 787 -31.53 47.65 4.77
N GLN A 788 -30.55 48.55 4.97
CA GLN A 788 -29.98 49.38 3.90
C GLN A 788 -28.92 48.65 3.06
N SER A 789 -28.29 47.61 3.61
CA SER A 789 -27.30 46.79 2.91
C SER A 789 -27.98 45.91 1.85
N ARG A 790 -28.27 46.50 0.69
CA ARG A 790 -28.75 45.77 -0.50
C ARG A 790 -27.63 45.04 -1.21
#